data_AF-A0A522LDE9-F1
#
_entry.id   AF-A0A522LDE9-F1
#
_cell.length_a   1.000
_cell.length_b   1.000
_cell.length_c   1.000
_cell.angle_alpha   90.00
_cell.angle_beta   90.00
_cell.angle_gamma   90.00
#
_symmetry.space_group_name_H-M   'P 1'
#
loop_
_entity.id
_entity.type
_entity.pdbx_description
1 polymer ?
#
loop_
_entity_poly.entity_id
_entity_poly.type
_entity_poly.pdbx_seq_one_letter_code
_entity_poly.pdbx_strand_id
1 'polypeptide(L)'
;ESSKAGDIGQVQAKEFKRVFGDMAPDLYEMAMASSALDLGTMQFMHAYANPELRRDQINGMLQMIDNELKQPGTSNLPEVVYIADYHGEIRLFLDYIADAISQKINKKITLDYKSLPDVSIDKQLKSQGVDITKLNLTFYLLGDLLDRGKYGIKCFFAAKELVELGVARYVTGNHDLWAFLNLMGYHLPVYKGYNFYGHKESQDLVEKHWNDPEIAKDRLGWWTKKLAEYNADQKKFQKSTLNIVMEEDGNKIVRERSVSDIRAHFKAHYLQLKKHGIKLTPEETKLWEDLVGLYFGSTDVYTGFNGIGMMSDQWWQDKLTSIEKILAAARGSADVYAVTAWETLREHVEAATKEVSRRLQKSINEENKWWYRVFNDINHQNYASVEWWGKDWSSHSGWGTSVIEELNEMEQAKGGDKIWTQESYINNSYLQDLAKFYRDNFNLFLKDAYGNVSSHGWLPVDENGQVRFTYKGTTYEGAKVWDGLTEISYHISSPKLPLSDLHEALSLVNGWYADATTLIKPKNVANYINDIGLEKIYANLGINTWLTCHNPLNKLHPLGVGFLVNQNGKLHVSLDNGMSWEKFLGLGGYTTVNNEGVILSSYKDASFKDIIKNPPTVLLSKKEGYMIKESWPNASLEGREFLELMKGQLIAERDQLSQSSSTLSIAHEAIASLIEGRDLHYMEAVGSMGTADLLSD
;
A
#
# COMPACT_ATOMS: atom_id res chain seq x y z
N GLU A 1 18.23 40.26 -21.97
CA GLU A 1 16.83 40.48 -22.42
C GLU A 1 16.16 39.13 -22.62
N SER A 2 15.61 38.61 -21.54
CA SER A 2 14.92 37.33 -21.43
C SER A 2 13.44 37.60 -21.19
N SER A 3 12.60 37.51 -22.22
CA SER A 3 11.14 37.66 -22.06
C SER A 3 10.31 37.09 -23.24
N LYS A 4 10.69 35.95 -23.85
CA LYS A 4 9.91 35.38 -24.98
C LYS A 4 9.53 33.90 -24.87
N ALA A 5 9.54 33.32 -23.67
CA ALA A 5 8.97 31.99 -23.44
C ALA A 5 7.44 32.04 -23.15
N GLY A 6 6.92 33.16 -22.63
CA GLY A 6 5.48 33.32 -22.35
C GLY A 6 4.60 33.60 -23.57
N ASP A 7 5.17 34.15 -24.64
CA ASP A 7 4.38 34.57 -25.82
C ASP A 7 4.11 33.42 -26.81
N ILE A 8 4.96 32.38 -26.85
CA ILE A 8 4.76 31.25 -27.78
C ILE A 8 3.54 30.41 -27.34
N GLY A 9 3.36 30.20 -26.03
CA GLY A 9 2.20 29.48 -25.49
C GLY A 9 0.88 30.23 -25.68
N GLN A 10 0.88 31.57 -25.60
CA GLN A 10 -0.33 32.37 -25.82
C GLN A 10 -0.74 32.47 -27.30
N VAL A 11 0.22 32.46 -28.22
CA VAL A 11 -0.06 32.48 -29.67
C VAL A 11 -0.59 31.12 -30.13
N GLN A 12 -0.01 30.01 -29.65
CA GLN A 12 -0.52 28.66 -29.95
C GLN A 12 -1.92 28.42 -29.37
N ALA A 13 -2.19 28.85 -28.13
CA ALA A 13 -3.52 28.70 -27.52
C ALA A 13 -4.62 29.52 -28.24
N LYS A 14 -4.27 30.69 -28.81
CA LYS A 14 -5.21 31.51 -29.61
C LYS A 14 -5.52 30.90 -30.97
N GLU A 15 -4.53 30.33 -31.67
CA GLU A 15 -4.79 29.61 -32.91
C GLU A 15 -5.55 28.30 -32.67
N PHE A 16 -5.21 27.55 -31.61
CA PHE A 16 -5.90 26.31 -31.26
C PHE A 16 -7.38 26.55 -30.88
N LYS A 17 -7.66 27.62 -30.13
CA LYS A 17 -9.03 28.05 -29.82
C LYS A 17 -9.80 28.49 -31.07
N ARG A 18 -9.14 29.11 -32.05
CA ARG A 18 -9.76 29.52 -33.33
C ARG A 18 -10.14 28.31 -34.20
N VAL A 19 -9.40 27.22 -34.12
CA VAL A 19 -9.62 26.02 -34.95
C VAL A 19 -10.55 25.01 -34.28
N PHE A 20 -10.45 24.82 -32.96
CA PHE A 20 -11.14 23.74 -32.25
C PHE A 20 -12.20 24.21 -31.23
N GLY A 21 -12.21 25.50 -30.87
CA GLY A 21 -13.08 26.02 -29.81
C GLY A 21 -14.58 25.87 -30.11
N ASP A 22 -14.96 25.87 -31.38
CA ASP A 22 -16.36 25.73 -31.81
C ASP A 22 -16.72 24.31 -32.31
N MET A 23 -15.73 23.44 -32.56
CA MET A 23 -15.93 22.11 -33.12
C MET A 23 -15.78 20.97 -32.10
N ALA A 24 -15.03 21.17 -31.01
CA ALA A 24 -14.83 20.16 -29.96
C ALA A 24 -14.43 20.81 -28.62
N PRO A 25 -15.38 21.44 -27.90
CA PRO A 25 -15.10 22.12 -26.63
C PRO A 25 -14.49 21.19 -25.55
N ASP A 26 -14.85 19.90 -25.56
CA ASP A 26 -14.34 18.91 -24.60
C ASP A 26 -12.84 18.58 -24.80
N LEU A 27 -12.36 18.60 -26.05
CA LEU A 27 -10.94 18.42 -26.38
C LEU A 27 -10.09 19.64 -25.99
N TYR A 28 -10.67 20.84 -26.11
CA TYR A 28 -10.03 22.08 -25.66
C TYR A 28 -9.90 22.12 -24.12
N GLU A 29 -10.92 21.68 -23.39
CA GLU A 29 -10.84 21.57 -21.92
C GLU A 29 -9.88 20.46 -21.46
N MET A 30 -9.78 19.33 -22.17
CA MET A 30 -8.76 18.29 -21.90
C MET A 30 -7.33 18.81 -22.14
N ALA A 31 -7.09 19.55 -23.23
CA ALA A 31 -5.77 20.13 -23.52
C ALA A 31 -5.37 21.20 -22.50
N MET A 32 -6.31 22.02 -22.04
CA MET A 32 -6.05 23.03 -21.01
C MET A 32 -5.85 22.41 -19.63
N ALA A 33 -6.57 21.32 -19.30
CA ALA A 33 -6.35 20.54 -18.08
C ALA A 33 -4.98 19.84 -18.05
N SER A 34 -4.46 19.44 -19.21
CA SER A 34 -3.09 18.90 -19.37
C SER A 34 -1.99 19.94 -19.12
N SER A 35 -2.27 21.23 -19.31
CA SER A 35 -1.27 22.30 -19.19
C SER A 35 -1.09 22.85 -17.76
N ALA A 36 -1.98 22.48 -16.83
CA ALA A 36 -2.02 23.00 -15.47
C ALA A 36 -1.58 21.98 -14.38
N LEU A 37 -1.09 20.81 -14.79
CA LEU A 37 -0.63 19.73 -13.91
C LEU A 37 0.88 19.53 -14.04
N ASP A 38 1.51 19.27 -12.90
CA ASP A 38 2.96 19.31 -12.66
C ASP A 38 3.73 18.32 -13.57
N LEU A 39 4.84 18.81 -14.13
CA LEU A 39 5.61 18.19 -15.23
C LEU A 39 6.36 16.90 -14.83
N GLY A 40 6.45 16.58 -13.52
CA GLY A 40 7.15 15.40 -13.01
C GLY A 40 6.36 14.09 -13.10
N THR A 41 5.08 14.12 -12.70
CA THR A 41 4.19 12.94 -12.72
C THR A 41 3.72 12.61 -14.13
N MET A 42 3.58 13.64 -14.97
CA MET A 42 3.21 13.48 -16.37
C MET A 42 4.30 12.85 -17.23
N GLN A 43 5.59 12.89 -16.88
CA GLN A 43 6.65 12.38 -17.75
C GLN A 43 6.61 10.86 -17.97
N PHE A 44 6.11 10.08 -16.99
CA PHE A 44 5.98 8.62 -17.11
C PHE A 44 4.65 8.21 -17.74
N MET A 45 3.54 8.88 -17.38
CA MET A 45 2.27 8.71 -18.10
C MET A 45 2.35 9.21 -19.56
N HIS A 46 3.20 10.20 -19.86
CA HIS A 46 3.45 10.66 -21.23
C HIS A 46 4.23 9.68 -22.11
N ALA A 47 5.09 8.84 -21.54
CA ALA A 47 5.83 7.86 -22.32
C ALA A 47 4.90 6.73 -22.81
N TYR A 48 3.84 6.41 -22.05
CA TYR A 48 2.74 5.54 -22.51
C TYR A 48 1.71 6.29 -23.37
N ALA A 49 1.52 7.60 -23.14
CA ALA A 49 0.66 8.44 -23.99
C ALA A 49 1.29 8.81 -25.34
N ASN A 50 2.60 8.61 -25.51
CA ASN A 50 3.31 8.79 -26.78
C ASN A 50 4.19 7.56 -27.09
N PRO A 51 3.60 6.52 -27.74
CA PRO A 51 4.29 5.31 -28.16
C PRO A 51 5.57 5.55 -28.98
N GLU A 52 5.63 6.64 -29.75
CA GLU A 52 6.80 6.96 -30.57
C GLU A 52 7.98 7.42 -29.72
N LEU A 53 7.74 8.29 -28.73
CA LEU A 53 8.78 8.73 -27.80
C LEU A 53 9.36 7.55 -27.03
N ARG A 54 8.51 6.63 -26.55
CA ARG A 54 8.96 5.42 -25.85
C ARG A 54 9.75 4.50 -26.78
N ARG A 55 9.32 4.32 -28.03
CA ARG A 55 10.06 3.55 -29.04
C ARG A 55 11.47 4.11 -29.26
N ASP A 56 11.61 5.43 -29.36
CA ASP A 56 12.92 6.07 -29.55
C ASP A 56 13.83 5.90 -28.33
N GLN A 57 13.27 6.02 -27.12
CA GLN A 57 14.00 5.71 -25.88
C GLN A 57 14.48 4.26 -25.86
N ILE A 58 13.62 3.31 -26.24
CA ILE A 58 13.98 1.89 -26.32
C ILE A 58 15.12 1.67 -27.32
N ASN A 59 15.05 2.27 -28.51
CA ASN A 59 16.10 2.13 -29.51
C ASN A 59 17.46 2.66 -29.01
N GLY A 60 17.45 3.81 -28.32
CA GLY A 60 18.65 4.34 -27.68
C GLY A 60 19.20 3.41 -26.59
N MET A 61 18.33 2.86 -25.75
CA MET A 61 18.70 1.86 -24.72
C MET A 61 19.30 0.60 -25.33
N LEU A 62 18.69 0.04 -26.38
CA LEU A 62 19.18 -1.15 -27.08
C LEU A 62 20.59 -0.92 -27.66
N GLN A 63 20.84 0.26 -28.23
CA GLN A 63 22.18 0.61 -28.72
C GLN A 63 23.21 0.68 -27.58
N MET A 64 22.84 1.27 -26.45
CA MET A 64 23.72 1.33 -25.28
C MET A 64 24.02 -0.06 -24.72
N ILE A 65 23.02 -0.93 -24.63
CA ILE A 65 23.18 -2.32 -24.20
C ILE A 65 24.10 -3.09 -25.16
N ASP A 66 23.90 -2.96 -26.48
CA ASP A 66 24.75 -3.61 -27.47
C ASP A 66 26.20 -3.16 -27.40
N ASN A 67 26.44 -1.87 -27.12
CA ASN A 67 27.78 -1.35 -26.93
C ASN A 67 28.41 -1.91 -25.64
N GLU A 68 27.67 -1.95 -24.53
CA GLU A 68 28.15 -2.51 -23.27
C GLU A 68 28.47 -4.01 -23.37
N LEU A 69 27.64 -4.79 -24.07
CA LEU A 69 27.87 -6.22 -24.30
C LEU A 69 29.09 -6.52 -25.17
N LYS A 70 29.47 -5.59 -26.07
CA LYS A 70 30.65 -5.69 -26.94
C LYS A 70 31.91 -5.14 -26.27
N GLN A 71 31.79 -4.05 -25.52
CA GLN A 71 32.88 -3.33 -24.85
C GLN A 71 32.40 -2.85 -23.47
N PRO A 72 32.53 -3.68 -22.42
CA PRO A 72 32.10 -3.33 -21.07
C PRO A 72 32.74 -2.04 -20.55
N GLY A 73 31.98 -1.24 -19.84
CA GLY A 73 32.39 0.05 -19.25
C GLY A 73 32.40 1.23 -20.23
N THR A 74 31.90 1.06 -21.45
CA THR A 74 31.89 2.13 -22.47
C THR A 74 30.55 2.84 -22.62
N SER A 75 29.47 2.25 -22.10
CA SER A 75 28.14 2.83 -22.18
C SER A 75 27.82 3.69 -20.95
N ASN A 76 26.96 4.69 -21.14
CA ASN A 76 26.36 5.46 -20.04
C ASN A 76 24.96 4.90 -19.72
N LEU A 77 24.88 3.60 -19.45
CA LEU A 77 23.61 2.97 -19.08
C LEU A 77 23.05 3.58 -17.77
N PRO A 78 21.73 3.80 -17.70
CA PRO A 78 21.11 4.34 -16.49
C PRO A 78 21.24 3.37 -15.33
N GLU A 79 21.53 3.91 -14.15
CA GLU A 79 21.55 3.13 -12.93
C GLU A 79 20.23 3.32 -12.18
N VAL A 80 19.62 2.19 -11.81
CA VAL A 80 18.34 2.18 -11.10
C VAL A 80 18.57 1.60 -9.71
N VAL A 81 18.10 2.30 -8.68
CA VAL A 81 18.23 1.88 -7.28
C VAL A 81 16.86 1.72 -6.67
N TYR A 82 16.57 0.53 -6.16
CA TYR A 82 15.32 0.19 -5.49
C TYR A 82 15.51 0.18 -3.98
N ILE A 83 14.64 0.88 -3.25
CA ILE A 83 14.61 0.90 -1.79
C ILE A 83 13.16 0.73 -1.35
N ALA A 84 12.92 -0.05 -0.30
CA ALA A 84 11.58 -0.39 0.17
C ALA A 84 11.52 -0.47 1.70
N ASP A 85 10.28 -0.39 2.23
CA ASP A 85 9.89 -0.74 3.59
C ASP A 85 10.68 -0.01 4.68
N TYR A 86 10.85 1.31 4.50
CA TYR A 86 11.67 2.20 5.33
C TYR A 86 11.27 2.19 6.80
N HIS A 87 9.96 2.12 7.05
CA HIS A 87 9.38 1.97 8.38
C HIS A 87 9.99 2.92 9.41
N GLY A 88 10.13 4.21 9.07
CA GLY A 88 10.67 5.23 9.95
C GLY A 88 12.17 5.09 10.31
N GLU A 89 12.94 4.22 9.67
CA GLU A 89 14.39 4.07 9.87
C GLU A 89 15.22 5.04 9.02
N ILE A 90 15.02 6.35 9.22
CA ILE A 90 15.65 7.40 8.41
C ILE A 90 17.17 7.28 8.29
N ARG A 91 17.86 6.80 9.34
CA ARG A 91 19.30 6.63 9.30
C ARG A 91 19.71 5.64 8.20
N LEU A 92 19.09 4.46 8.19
CA LEU A 92 19.40 3.43 7.20
C LEU A 92 19.01 3.92 5.80
N PHE A 93 17.85 4.57 5.68
CA PHE A 93 17.42 5.15 4.41
C PHE A 93 18.48 6.11 3.84
N LEU A 94 18.96 7.07 4.62
CA LEU A 94 19.98 8.03 4.15
C LEU A 94 21.36 7.38 3.96
N ASP A 95 21.74 6.42 4.78
CA ASP A 95 22.99 5.66 4.62
C ASP A 95 22.98 4.92 3.27
N TYR A 96 21.84 4.34 2.87
CA TYR A 96 21.67 3.68 1.57
C TYR A 96 21.66 4.63 0.37
N ILE A 97 20.99 5.80 0.49
CA ILE A 97 21.08 6.85 -0.54
C ILE A 97 22.53 7.33 -0.70
N ALA A 98 23.20 7.61 0.41
CA ALA A 98 24.58 8.09 0.41
C ALA A 98 25.54 7.05 -0.18
N ASP A 99 25.37 5.77 0.16
CA ASP A 99 26.20 4.70 -0.40
C ASP A 99 25.97 4.53 -1.91
N ALA A 100 24.72 4.46 -2.38
CA ALA A 100 24.43 4.37 -3.82
C ALA A 100 25.07 5.52 -4.62
N ILE A 101 24.96 6.76 -4.12
CA ILE A 101 25.65 7.91 -4.73
C ILE A 101 27.16 7.72 -4.66
N SER A 102 27.69 7.28 -3.51
CA SER A 102 29.13 7.10 -3.30
C SER A 102 29.74 6.10 -4.28
N GLN A 103 29.05 4.99 -4.53
CA GLN A 103 29.42 4.00 -5.53
C GLN A 103 29.43 4.62 -6.93
N LYS A 104 28.39 5.38 -7.28
CA LYS A 104 28.25 6.03 -8.60
C LYS A 104 29.39 7.00 -8.93
N ILE A 105 29.83 7.79 -7.95
CA ILE A 105 30.85 8.84 -8.17
C ILE A 105 32.24 8.45 -7.66
N ASN A 106 32.40 7.24 -7.13
CA ASN A 106 33.61 6.74 -6.48
C ASN A 106 34.19 7.73 -5.43
N LYS A 107 33.30 8.25 -4.57
CA LYS A 107 33.64 9.19 -3.50
C LYS A 107 32.69 8.98 -2.34
N LYS A 108 33.22 8.83 -1.12
CA LYS A 108 32.40 8.69 0.08
C LYS A 108 31.54 9.94 0.34
N ILE A 109 30.24 9.72 0.43
CA ILE A 109 29.21 10.70 0.80
C ILE A 109 28.60 10.32 2.15
N THR A 110 28.20 11.31 2.91
CA THR A 110 27.45 11.13 4.16
C THR A 110 26.28 12.09 4.21
N LEU A 111 25.15 11.63 4.73
CA LEU A 111 23.93 12.43 4.93
C LEU A 111 23.54 12.39 6.41
N ASP A 112 23.23 13.55 6.98
CA ASP A 112 22.82 13.68 8.39
C ASP A 112 21.32 13.84 8.53
N TYR A 113 20.65 12.78 8.99
CA TYR A 113 19.22 12.77 9.25
C TYR A 113 18.78 13.71 10.37
N LYS A 114 19.68 14.12 11.27
CA LYS A 114 19.31 15.03 12.37
C LYS A 114 18.97 16.42 11.85
N SER A 115 19.62 16.83 10.78
CA SER A 115 19.41 18.12 10.12
C SER A 115 18.16 18.16 9.22
N LEU A 116 17.55 17.02 8.89
CA LEU A 116 16.30 16.98 8.13
C LEU A 116 15.08 17.39 8.99
N PRO A 117 14.09 18.11 8.43
CA PRO A 117 14.04 18.62 7.05
C PRO A 117 14.68 20.01 6.85
N ASP A 118 15.26 20.61 7.89
CA ASP A 118 15.75 21.99 7.85
C ASP A 118 16.95 22.18 6.89
N VAL A 119 17.80 21.16 6.75
CA VAL A 119 18.87 21.08 5.74
C VAL A 119 18.57 19.94 4.78
N SER A 120 18.15 20.29 3.57
CA SER A 120 17.73 19.35 2.53
C SER A 120 18.89 18.46 2.04
N ILE A 121 18.57 17.27 1.53
CA ILE A 121 19.52 16.31 0.94
C ILE A 121 20.35 16.98 -0.15
N ASP A 122 19.73 17.72 -1.07
CA ASP A 122 20.41 18.44 -2.14
C ASP A 122 21.46 19.43 -1.60
N LYS A 123 21.13 20.21 -0.56
CA LYS A 123 22.09 21.09 0.11
C LYS A 123 23.24 20.32 0.73
N GLN A 124 22.96 19.20 1.40
CA GLN A 124 24.00 18.35 2.00
C GLN A 124 24.94 17.78 0.93
N LEU A 125 24.41 17.32 -0.21
CA LEU A 125 25.18 16.82 -1.34
C LEU A 125 26.01 17.91 -2.02
N LYS A 126 25.41 19.08 -2.29
CA LYS A 126 26.13 20.23 -2.87
C LYS A 126 27.27 20.72 -2.00
N SER A 127 27.11 20.68 -0.67
CA SER A 127 28.20 20.99 0.26
C SER A 127 29.39 20.02 0.15
N GLN A 128 29.12 18.81 -0.34
CA GLN A 128 30.11 17.77 -0.63
C GLN A 128 30.51 17.77 -2.12
N GLY A 129 30.13 18.79 -2.91
CA GLY A 129 30.48 18.92 -4.32
C GLY A 129 29.76 17.94 -5.25
N VAL A 130 28.58 17.45 -4.86
CA VAL A 130 27.76 16.53 -5.66
C VAL A 130 26.46 17.21 -6.07
N ASP A 131 26.11 17.07 -7.34
CA ASP A 131 24.81 17.47 -7.89
C ASP A 131 24.09 16.20 -8.37
N ILE A 132 23.14 15.72 -7.56
CA ILE A 132 22.45 14.45 -7.81
C ILE A 132 21.66 14.45 -9.12
N THR A 133 21.17 15.62 -9.54
CA THR A 133 20.37 15.76 -10.78
C THR A 133 21.18 15.54 -12.06
N LYS A 134 22.52 15.58 -11.94
CA LYS A 134 23.45 15.30 -13.04
C LYS A 134 23.93 13.86 -13.06
N LEU A 135 23.54 13.05 -12.08
CA LEU A 135 23.88 11.63 -12.04
C LEU A 135 22.85 10.88 -12.89
N ASN A 136 23.33 9.97 -13.74
CA ASN A 136 22.47 9.03 -14.45
C ASN A 136 22.04 7.90 -13.49
N LEU A 137 21.32 8.30 -12.43
CA LEU A 137 20.92 7.50 -11.28
C LEU A 137 19.47 7.84 -10.95
N THR A 138 18.60 6.83 -10.85
CA THR A 138 17.19 7.01 -10.47
C THR A 138 16.82 6.08 -9.34
N PHE A 139 16.17 6.62 -8.31
CA PHE A 139 15.68 5.86 -7.18
C PHE A 139 14.21 5.46 -7.38
N TYR A 140 13.87 4.20 -7.10
CA TYR A 140 12.52 3.69 -7.03
C TYR A 140 12.23 3.39 -5.56
N LEU A 141 11.33 4.20 -4.99
CA LEU A 141 10.93 4.16 -3.60
C LEU A 141 9.65 3.35 -3.49
N LEU A 142 9.71 2.13 -2.96
CA LEU A 142 8.58 1.20 -2.95
C LEU A 142 7.72 1.26 -1.68
N GLY A 143 7.60 2.45 -1.11
CA GLY A 143 6.62 2.73 -0.05
C GLY A 143 7.01 2.27 1.35
N ASP A 144 6.02 2.37 2.23
CA ASP A 144 6.11 2.14 3.67
C ASP A 144 7.10 3.08 4.35
N LEU A 145 6.90 4.39 4.13
CA LEU A 145 7.74 5.46 4.68
C LEU A 145 7.63 5.57 6.20
N LEU A 146 6.43 5.29 6.71
CA LEU A 146 6.04 5.50 8.10
C LEU A 146 5.99 4.18 8.88
N ASP A 147 5.62 4.33 10.16
CA ASP A 147 5.32 3.25 11.08
C ASP A 147 6.54 2.43 11.51
N ARG A 148 6.38 1.72 12.62
CA ARG A 148 7.32 0.82 13.29
C ARG A 148 8.53 1.54 13.90
N GLY A 149 9.32 2.23 13.08
CA GLY A 149 10.47 3.04 13.51
C GLY A 149 10.07 4.44 13.95
N LYS A 150 11.10 5.19 14.37
CA LYS A 150 10.92 6.47 15.08
C LYS A 150 10.68 7.67 14.15
N TYR A 151 11.22 7.67 12.94
CA TYR A 151 11.37 8.87 12.12
C TYR A 151 10.64 8.79 10.77
N GLY A 152 9.33 8.59 10.81
CA GLY A 152 8.48 8.49 9.61
C GLY A 152 8.36 9.83 8.84
N ILE A 153 8.20 10.95 9.54
CA ILE A 153 8.10 12.29 8.92
C ILE A 153 9.40 12.67 8.22
N LYS A 154 10.55 12.34 8.79
CA LYS A 154 11.83 12.54 8.10
C LYS A 154 11.98 11.64 6.87
N CYS A 155 11.51 10.38 6.92
CA CYS A 155 11.49 9.51 5.73
C CYS A 155 10.60 10.11 4.63
N PHE A 156 9.44 10.64 5.00
CA PHE A 156 8.58 11.39 4.09
C PHE A 156 9.30 12.58 3.44
N PHE A 157 9.93 13.47 4.22
CA PHE A 157 10.61 14.63 3.64
C PHE A 157 11.77 14.24 2.72
N ALA A 158 12.53 13.20 3.08
CA ALA A 158 13.58 12.66 2.23
C ALA A 158 13.01 12.11 0.90
N ALA A 159 11.94 11.31 0.95
CA ALA A 159 11.29 10.78 -0.25
C ALA A 159 10.70 11.90 -1.12
N LYS A 160 10.00 12.85 -0.51
CA LYS A 160 9.42 14.02 -1.18
C LYS A 160 10.48 14.82 -1.91
N GLU A 161 11.58 15.16 -1.25
CA GLU A 161 12.67 15.93 -1.87
C GLU A 161 13.27 15.19 -3.08
N LEU A 162 13.53 13.89 -2.98
CA LEU A 162 14.07 13.12 -4.09
C LEU A 162 13.11 13.04 -5.29
N VAL A 163 11.80 12.95 -5.03
CA VAL A 163 10.77 12.97 -6.08
C VAL A 163 10.68 14.36 -6.71
N GLU A 164 10.65 15.44 -5.92
CA GLU A 164 10.61 16.83 -6.40
C GLU A 164 11.86 17.22 -7.21
N LEU A 165 13.03 16.66 -6.88
CA LEU A 165 14.26 16.81 -7.68
C LEU A 165 14.23 16.03 -9.00
N GLY A 166 13.23 15.17 -9.22
CA GLY A 166 13.08 14.34 -10.41
C GLY A 166 13.98 13.10 -10.44
N VAL A 167 14.74 12.84 -9.37
CA VAL A 167 15.70 11.73 -9.26
C VAL A 167 15.11 10.48 -8.60
N ALA A 168 13.87 10.55 -8.12
CA ALA A 168 13.14 9.40 -7.62
C ALA A 168 11.75 9.23 -8.23
N ARG A 169 11.22 8.02 -8.11
CA ARG A 169 9.83 7.65 -8.39
C ARG A 169 9.30 6.84 -7.19
N TYR A 170 7.99 6.90 -6.96
CA TYR A 170 7.38 6.37 -5.75
C TYR A 170 6.22 5.42 -6.06
N VAL A 171 6.19 4.27 -5.39
CA VAL A 171 5.07 3.31 -5.36
C VAL A 171 4.49 3.31 -3.94
N THR A 172 3.17 3.32 -3.84
CA THR A 172 2.47 3.37 -2.56
C THR A 172 2.47 2.03 -1.85
N GLY A 173 2.96 2.01 -0.61
CA GLY A 173 2.89 0.85 0.29
C GLY A 173 1.59 0.74 1.07
N ASN A 174 1.38 -0.36 1.80
CA ASN A 174 0.16 -0.52 2.60
C ASN A 174 0.11 0.43 3.80
N HIS A 175 1.25 0.68 4.46
CA HIS A 175 1.30 1.62 5.57
C HIS A 175 1.10 3.06 5.08
N ASP A 176 1.60 3.38 3.89
CA ASP A 176 1.33 4.66 3.24
C ASP A 176 -0.16 4.83 2.91
N LEU A 177 -0.81 3.79 2.38
CA LEU A 177 -2.25 3.79 2.12
C LEU A 177 -3.06 4.04 3.40
N TRP A 178 -2.75 3.36 4.51
CA TRP A 178 -3.48 3.52 5.76
C TRP A 178 -3.30 4.91 6.37
N ALA A 179 -2.07 5.44 6.34
CA ALA A 179 -1.80 6.82 6.71
C ALA A 179 -2.58 7.79 5.82
N PHE A 180 -2.56 7.60 4.50
CA PHE A 180 -3.32 8.42 3.54
C PHE A 180 -4.83 8.43 3.84
N LEU A 181 -5.45 7.26 4.03
CA LEU A 181 -6.85 7.11 4.40
C LEU A 181 -7.18 7.83 5.72
N ASN A 182 -6.26 7.76 6.68
CA ASN A 182 -6.41 8.46 7.94
C ASN A 182 -6.38 9.98 7.73
N LEU A 183 -5.33 10.48 7.08
CA LEU A 183 -5.04 11.90 6.96
C LEU A 183 -6.01 12.64 6.03
N MET A 184 -6.58 11.95 5.04
CA MET A 184 -7.66 12.48 4.21
C MET A 184 -9.03 12.47 4.91
N GLY A 185 -9.11 11.88 6.12
CA GLY A 185 -10.37 11.71 6.84
C GLY A 185 -11.30 10.67 6.21
N TYR A 186 -10.78 9.76 5.37
CA TYR A 186 -11.60 8.75 4.68
C TYR A 186 -12.37 7.86 5.67
N HIS A 187 -11.75 7.59 6.81
CA HIS A 187 -12.32 6.82 7.92
C HIS A 187 -13.36 7.57 8.75
N LEU A 188 -13.62 8.85 8.46
CA LEU A 188 -14.55 9.72 9.18
C LEU A 188 -15.65 10.19 8.23
N PRO A 189 -16.87 10.48 8.72
CA PRO A 189 -17.97 10.96 7.90
C PRO A 189 -17.81 12.46 7.58
N VAL A 190 -16.73 12.78 6.86
CA VAL A 190 -16.34 14.14 6.45
C VAL A 190 -16.76 14.47 5.02
N TYR A 191 -17.27 13.48 4.28
CA TYR A 191 -17.75 13.59 2.91
C TYR A 191 -19.14 12.96 2.76
N LYS A 192 -19.89 13.40 1.74
CA LYS A 192 -21.21 12.83 1.42
C LYS A 192 -21.04 11.44 0.79
N GLY A 193 -21.96 10.52 1.05
CA GLY A 193 -21.87 9.15 0.55
C GLY A 193 -20.88 8.27 1.32
N TYR A 194 -20.53 8.64 2.55
CA TYR A 194 -19.76 7.80 3.46
C TYR A 194 -20.43 6.43 3.65
N ASN A 195 -19.65 5.35 3.63
CA ASN A 195 -20.18 4.00 3.75
C ASN A 195 -20.41 3.62 5.22
N PHE A 196 -21.68 3.56 5.63
CA PHE A 196 -22.09 3.09 6.96
C PHE A 196 -22.46 1.60 6.96
N TYR A 197 -22.12 0.81 5.93
CA TYR A 197 -22.35 -0.63 5.87
C TYR A 197 -23.81 -1.06 6.12
N GLY A 198 -24.76 -0.24 5.65
CA GLY A 198 -26.20 -0.46 5.85
C GLY A 198 -26.77 0.07 7.18
N HIS A 199 -25.95 0.67 8.04
CA HIS A 199 -26.39 1.26 9.31
C HIS A 199 -27.10 2.60 9.11
N LYS A 200 -28.40 2.54 8.81
CA LYS A 200 -29.22 3.73 8.53
C LYS A 200 -29.29 4.74 9.69
N GLU A 201 -29.30 4.27 10.94
CA GLU A 201 -29.33 5.17 12.12
C GLU A 201 -28.11 6.12 12.12
N SER A 202 -26.92 5.60 11.86
CA SER A 202 -25.69 6.40 11.76
C SER A 202 -25.75 7.40 10.60
N GLN A 203 -26.28 6.97 9.45
CA GLN A 203 -26.47 7.87 8.31
C GLN A 203 -27.41 9.02 8.66
N ASP A 204 -28.59 8.72 9.21
CA ASP A 204 -29.61 9.71 9.58
C ASP A 204 -29.07 10.69 10.64
N LEU A 205 -28.29 10.21 11.62
CA LEU A 205 -27.64 11.04 12.62
C LEU A 205 -26.61 11.99 12.00
N VAL A 206 -25.74 11.50 11.11
CA VAL A 206 -24.74 12.32 10.43
C VAL A 206 -25.40 13.37 9.52
N GLU A 207 -26.46 13.00 8.80
CA GLU A 207 -27.23 13.94 7.97
C GLU A 207 -27.90 15.03 8.80
N LYS A 208 -28.54 14.66 9.91
CA LYS A 208 -29.19 15.59 10.84
C LYS A 208 -28.21 16.62 11.41
N HIS A 209 -27.03 16.17 11.81
CA HIS A 209 -25.99 17.02 12.43
C HIS A 209 -25.02 17.61 11.40
N TRP A 210 -25.23 17.38 10.10
CA TRP A 210 -24.29 17.77 9.05
C TRP A 210 -23.97 19.27 9.06
N ASN A 211 -24.97 20.11 9.33
CA ASN A 211 -24.86 21.56 9.30
C ASN A 211 -24.71 22.20 10.68
N ASP A 212 -24.49 21.41 11.73
CA ASP A 212 -24.24 21.97 13.06
C ASP A 212 -23.00 22.90 13.01
N PRO A 213 -23.06 24.12 13.57
CA PRO A 213 -22.01 25.12 13.36
C PRO A 213 -20.60 24.66 13.73
N GLU A 214 -20.48 23.87 14.80
CA GLU A 214 -19.20 23.31 15.26
C GLU A 214 -18.62 22.25 14.31
N ILE A 215 -19.48 21.48 13.63
CA ILE A 215 -19.07 20.47 12.64
C ILE A 215 -18.77 21.15 11.30
N ALA A 216 -19.62 22.09 10.87
CA ALA A 216 -19.45 22.77 9.59
C ALA A 216 -18.16 23.63 9.54
N LYS A 217 -17.74 24.19 10.69
CA LYS A 217 -16.54 25.02 10.79
C LYS A 217 -15.23 24.24 10.60
N ASP A 218 -15.14 23.05 11.18
CA ASP A 218 -13.95 22.20 11.13
C ASP A 218 -14.38 20.72 11.23
N ARG A 219 -14.92 20.19 10.14
CA ARG A 219 -15.52 18.86 10.12
C ARG A 219 -14.49 17.77 10.43
N LEU A 220 -13.32 17.86 9.81
CA LEU A 220 -12.25 16.87 9.98
C LEU A 220 -11.72 16.91 11.42
N GLY A 221 -11.40 18.09 11.95
CA GLY A 221 -10.93 18.25 13.32
C GLY A 221 -11.98 17.85 14.37
N TRP A 222 -13.26 18.20 14.17
CA TRP A 222 -14.35 17.80 15.07
C TRP A 222 -14.47 16.28 15.15
N TRP A 223 -14.54 15.58 14.00
CA TRP A 223 -14.65 14.12 13.97
C TRP A 223 -13.40 13.43 14.53
N THR A 224 -12.21 13.98 14.27
CA THR A 224 -10.94 13.45 14.80
C THR A 224 -10.92 13.52 16.32
N LYS A 225 -11.33 14.67 16.89
CA LYS A 225 -11.48 14.84 18.33
C LYS A 225 -12.49 13.85 18.92
N LYS A 226 -13.65 13.68 18.29
CA LYS A 226 -14.68 12.74 18.75
C LYS A 226 -14.23 11.28 18.67
N LEU A 227 -13.43 10.92 17.68
CA LEU A 227 -12.81 9.60 17.57
C LEU A 227 -11.84 9.35 18.73
N ALA A 228 -10.98 10.32 19.04
CA ALA A 228 -10.04 10.22 20.15
C ALA A 228 -10.76 10.10 21.51
N GLU A 229 -11.83 10.88 21.73
CA GLU A 229 -12.71 10.75 22.91
C GLU A 229 -13.29 9.31 23.01
N TYR A 230 -13.84 8.78 21.91
CA TYR A 230 -14.39 7.42 21.85
C TYR A 230 -13.30 6.36 22.16
N ASN A 231 -12.16 6.42 21.46
CA ASN A 231 -11.07 5.46 21.62
C ASN A 231 -10.50 5.45 23.04
N ALA A 232 -10.41 6.61 23.71
CA ALA A 232 -9.97 6.69 25.09
C ALA A 232 -10.91 5.94 26.05
N ASP A 233 -12.23 6.06 25.84
CA ASP A 233 -13.23 5.37 26.66
C ASP A 233 -13.27 3.86 26.38
N GLN A 234 -13.01 3.43 25.14
CA GLN A 234 -12.86 1.99 24.81
C GLN A 234 -11.58 1.39 25.40
N LYS A 235 -10.46 2.12 25.40
CA LYS A 235 -9.23 1.69 26.09
C LYS A 235 -9.43 1.52 27.59
N LYS A 236 -10.29 2.34 28.22
CA LYS A 236 -10.70 2.13 29.62
C LYS A 236 -11.57 0.88 29.76
N PHE A 237 -12.48 0.63 28.82
CA PHE A 237 -13.32 -0.57 28.84
C PHE A 237 -12.51 -1.87 28.78
N GLN A 238 -11.45 -1.92 27.97
CA GLN A 238 -10.57 -3.08 27.86
C GLN A 238 -9.94 -3.51 29.21
N LYS A 239 -9.89 -2.61 30.21
CA LYS A 239 -9.35 -2.86 31.55
C LYS A 239 -10.42 -3.21 32.59
N SER A 240 -11.66 -3.40 32.17
CA SER A 240 -12.81 -3.63 33.06
C SER A 240 -13.12 -5.11 33.30
N THR A 241 -14.17 -5.36 34.08
CA THR A 241 -14.75 -6.67 34.35
C THR A 241 -16.09 -6.84 33.66
N LEU A 242 -16.46 -8.09 33.38
CA LEU A 242 -17.78 -8.50 32.91
C LEU A 242 -18.46 -9.37 33.96
N ASN A 243 -19.77 -9.21 34.06
CA ASN A 243 -20.64 -10.08 34.85
C ASN A 243 -21.16 -11.21 33.96
N ILE A 244 -20.57 -12.39 34.09
CA ILE A 244 -20.94 -13.58 33.33
C ILE A 244 -22.05 -14.32 34.08
N VAL A 245 -23.19 -14.52 33.43
CA VAL A 245 -24.30 -15.30 33.97
C VAL A 245 -24.16 -16.73 33.47
N MET A 246 -23.98 -17.68 34.38
CA MET A 246 -23.83 -19.10 34.08
C MET A 246 -24.93 -19.90 34.75
N GLU A 247 -25.28 -21.04 34.17
CA GLU A 247 -26.25 -21.96 34.75
C GLU A 247 -25.53 -23.20 35.32
N GLU A 248 -25.53 -23.34 36.65
CA GLU A 248 -24.94 -24.48 37.35
C GLU A 248 -26.04 -25.15 38.20
N ASP A 249 -26.32 -26.43 37.97
CA ASP A 249 -27.35 -27.21 38.67
C ASP A 249 -28.75 -26.56 38.69
N GLY A 250 -29.13 -25.87 37.61
CA GLY A 250 -30.41 -25.16 37.48
C GLY A 250 -30.47 -23.80 38.20
N ASN A 251 -29.36 -23.33 38.77
CA ASN A 251 -29.24 -22.01 39.39
C ASN A 251 -28.43 -21.05 38.51
N LYS A 252 -28.89 -19.80 38.42
CA LYS A 252 -28.14 -18.73 37.76
C LYS A 252 -27.09 -18.16 38.71
N ILE A 253 -25.82 -18.30 38.33
CA ILE A 253 -24.67 -17.77 39.07
C ILE A 253 -24.08 -16.62 38.27
N VAL A 254 -23.81 -15.50 38.93
CA VAL A 254 -23.10 -14.36 38.33
C VAL A 254 -21.65 -14.40 38.78
N ARG A 255 -20.71 -14.48 37.84
CA ARG A 255 -19.28 -14.36 38.12
C ARG A 255 -18.71 -13.11 37.48
N GLU A 256 -18.07 -12.28 38.29
CA GLU A 256 -17.26 -11.18 37.80
C GLU A 256 -15.91 -11.71 37.31
N ARG A 257 -15.51 -11.30 36.09
CA ARG A 257 -14.26 -11.70 35.44
C ARG A 257 -13.64 -10.52 34.72
N SER A 258 -12.33 -10.33 34.84
CA SER A 258 -11.64 -9.32 34.03
C SER A 258 -11.63 -9.73 32.56
N VAL A 259 -11.75 -8.76 31.65
CA VAL A 259 -11.69 -9.03 30.20
C VAL A 259 -10.37 -9.71 29.81
N SER A 260 -9.27 -9.33 30.45
CA SER A 260 -7.96 -9.95 30.25
C SER A 260 -7.92 -11.43 30.64
N ASP A 261 -8.56 -11.81 31.75
CA ASP A 261 -8.60 -13.20 32.19
C ASP A 261 -9.45 -14.06 31.26
N ILE A 262 -10.59 -13.53 30.79
CA ILE A 262 -11.44 -14.20 29.80
C ILE A 262 -10.64 -14.48 28.53
N ARG A 263 -9.95 -13.47 27.99
CA ARG A 263 -9.10 -13.63 26.82
C ARG A 263 -8.00 -14.66 27.04
N ALA A 264 -7.27 -14.57 28.16
CA ALA A 264 -6.17 -15.50 28.46
C ALA A 264 -6.66 -16.95 28.54
N HIS A 265 -7.81 -17.17 29.17
CA HIS A 265 -8.45 -18.47 29.27
C HIS A 265 -8.84 -19.03 27.90
N PHE A 266 -9.56 -18.26 27.09
CA PHE A 266 -9.99 -18.70 25.76
C PHE A 266 -8.82 -18.91 24.79
N LYS A 267 -7.81 -18.04 24.82
CA LYS A 267 -6.58 -18.23 24.03
C LYS A 267 -5.87 -19.53 24.42
N ALA A 268 -5.74 -19.81 25.72
CA ALA A 268 -5.13 -21.06 26.18
C ALA A 268 -5.94 -22.28 25.72
N HIS A 269 -7.27 -22.22 25.81
CA HIS A 269 -8.14 -23.30 25.35
C HIS A 269 -8.02 -23.53 23.84
N TYR A 270 -8.08 -22.47 23.02
CA TYR A 270 -7.92 -22.55 21.58
C TYR A 270 -6.58 -23.17 21.16
N LEU A 271 -5.48 -22.76 21.82
CA LEU A 271 -4.16 -23.34 21.58
C LEU A 271 -4.07 -24.81 22.00
N GLN A 272 -4.79 -25.22 23.05
CA GLN A 272 -4.90 -26.63 23.44
C GLN A 272 -5.66 -27.45 22.40
N LEU A 273 -6.80 -26.95 21.87
CA LEU A 273 -7.55 -27.60 20.80
C LEU A 273 -6.63 -27.89 19.59
N LYS A 274 -5.85 -26.87 19.17
CA LYS A 274 -4.83 -27.02 18.11
C LYS A 274 -3.75 -28.04 18.46
N LYS A 275 -3.19 -27.99 19.67
CA LYS A 275 -2.12 -28.91 20.13
C LYS A 275 -2.58 -30.37 20.15
N HIS A 276 -3.84 -30.62 20.49
CA HIS A 276 -4.42 -31.96 20.54
C HIS A 276 -4.95 -32.46 19.19
N GLY A 277 -4.78 -31.69 18.11
CA GLY A 277 -5.18 -32.10 16.76
C GLY A 277 -6.70 -32.11 16.55
N ILE A 278 -7.46 -31.40 17.39
CA ILE A 278 -8.92 -31.27 17.23
C ILE A 278 -9.17 -30.41 15.99
N LYS A 279 -9.84 -30.99 14.98
CA LYS A 279 -10.16 -30.32 13.72
C LYS A 279 -11.44 -29.52 13.86
N LEU A 280 -11.29 -28.21 14.04
CA LEU A 280 -12.38 -27.25 13.86
C LEU A 280 -12.65 -27.06 12.36
N THR A 281 -13.91 -26.79 12.01
CA THR A 281 -14.26 -26.29 10.68
C THR A 281 -13.62 -24.92 10.42
N PRO A 282 -13.48 -24.47 9.17
CA PRO A 282 -13.01 -23.13 8.85
C PRO A 282 -13.82 -22.03 9.55
N GLU A 283 -15.15 -22.20 9.64
CA GLU A 283 -16.06 -21.27 10.29
C GLU A 283 -15.81 -21.20 11.80
N GLU A 284 -15.70 -22.34 12.47
CA GLU A 284 -15.38 -22.42 13.91
C GLU A 284 -14.00 -21.85 14.20
N THR A 285 -13.01 -22.16 13.36
CA THR A 285 -11.64 -21.64 13.48
C THR A 285 -11.67 -20.12 13.43
N LYS A 286 -12.32 -19.54 12.41
CA LYS A 286 -12.44 -18.09 12.27
C LYS A 286 -13.14 -17.46 13.48
N LEU A 287 -14.21 -18.07 13.96
CA LEU A 287 -14.95 -17.57 15.12
C LEU A 287 -14.11 -17.57 16.39
N TRP A 288 -13.34 -18.63 16.66
CA TRP A 288 -12.39 -18.66 17.77
C TRP A 288 -11.33 -17.58 17.64
N GLU A 289 -10.69 -17.46 16.47
CA GLU A 289 -9.64 -16.48 16.21
C GLU A 289 -10.14 -15.03 16.36
N ASP A 290 -11.35 -14.75 15.88
CA ASP A 290 -12.06 -13.48 16.05
C ASP A 290 -12.35 -13.18 17.53
N LEU A 291 -12.81 -14.15 18.30
CA LEU A 291 -13.18 -13.93 19.71
C LEU A 291 -11.97 -13.73 20.62
N VAL A 292 -10.87 -14.46 20.39
CA VAL A 292 -9.67 -14.37 21.24
C VAL A 292 -8.69 -13.29 20.77
N GLY A 293 -8.85 -12.81 19.54
CA GLY A 293 -7.95 -11.87 18.88
C GLY A 293 -6.60 -12.49 18.56
N LEU A 294 -6.59 -13.69 17.97
CA LEU A 294 -5.37 -14.41 17.58
C LEU A 294 -5.48 -14.92 16.13
N TYR A 295 -4.96 -14.15 15.19
CA TYR A 295 -5.00 -14.52 13.77
C TYR A 295 -3.77 -15.34 13.37
N PHE A 296 -4.00 -16.28 12.46
CA PHE A 296 -2.97 -17.17 11.88
C PHE A 296 -2.16 -17.93 12.94
N GLY A 297 -2.75 -18.14 14.12
CA GLY A 297 -2.14 -18.85 15.25
C GLY A 297 -0.92 -18.19 15.89
N SER A 298 -0.54 -16.97 15.51
CA SER A 298 0.69 -16.35 16.02
C SER A 298 0.61 -14.84 16.26
N THR A 299 -0.40 -14.15 15.73
CA THR A 299 -0.48 -12.68 15.79
C THR A 299 -1.66 -12.22 16.62
N ASP A 300 -1.38 -11.48 17.69
CA ASP A 300 -2.42 -10.85 18.51
C ASP A 300 -2.96 -9.60 17.81
N VAL A 301 -4.29 -9.52 17.67
CA VAL A 301 -5.02 -8.42 17.00
C VAL A 301 -6.14 -7.89 17.88
N TYR A 302 -6.50 -6.61 17.78
CA TYR A 302 -7.49 -5.94 18.63
C TYR A 302 -8.94 -6.27 18.23
N THR A 303 -9.32 -7.54 18.35
CA THR A 303 -10.69 -8.02 18.12
C THR A 303 -11.19 -8.89 19.27
N GLY A 304 -12.51 -9.12 19.33
CA GLY A 304 -13.17 -9.88 20.38
C GLY A 304 -12.77 -9.41 21.78
N PHE A 305 -12.40 -10.34 22.65
CA PHE A 305 -11.96 -10.03 24.03
C PHE A 305 -10.60 -9.33 24.11
N ASN A 306 -9.82 -9.29 23.01
CA ASN A 306 -8.59 -8.48 22.93
C ASN A 306 -8.87 -7.02 22.52
N GLY A 307 -10.09 -6.71 22.09
CA GLY A 307 -10.52 -5.36 21.71
C GLY A 307 -12.00 -5.16 22.02
N ILE A 308 -12.44 -5.46 23.25
CA ILE A 308 -13.87 -5.59 23.57
C ILE A 308 -14.68 -4.33 23.23
N GLY A 309 -14.14 -3.16 23.56
CA GLY A 309 -14.74 -1.87 23.25
C GLY A 309 -14.50 -1.39 21.81
N MET A 310 -13.65 -2.08 21.07
CA MET A 310 -13.36 -1.76 19.67
C MET A 310 -14.24 -2.54 18.70
N MET A 311 -15.08 -3.46 19.19
CA MET A 311 -16.11 -4.16 18.41
C MET A 311 -17.46 -3.48 18.62
N SER A 312 -18.30 -3.47 17.58
CA SER A 312 -19.65 -2.92 17.68
C SER A 312 -20.60 -3.84 18.46
N ASP A 313 -21.70 -3.28 18.97
CA ASP A 313 -22.82 -4.08 19.51
C ASP A 313 -23.34 -5.12 18.49
N GLN A 314 -23.51 -4.73 17.22
CA GLN A 314 -23.93 -5.62 16.14
C GLN A 314 -22.91 -6.74 15.89
N TRP A 315 -21.61 -6.45 15.91
CA TRP A 315 -20.56 -7.46 15.72
C TRP A 315 -20.66 -8.55 16.79
N TRP A 316 -20.87 -8.16 18.05
CA TRP A 316 -21.06 -9.09 19.16
C TRP A 316 -22.33 -9.94 19.00
N GLN A 317 -23.43 -9.33 18.54
CA GLN A 317 -24.68 -10.05 18.24
C GLN A 317 -24.50 -11.08 17.11
N ASP A 318 -23.77 -10.73 16.06
CA ASP A 318 -23.48 -11.62 14.94
C ASP A 318 -22.61 -12.81 15.38
N LYS A 319 -21.62 -12.57 16.26
CA LYS A 319 -20.83 -13.66 16.86
C LYS A 319 -21.66 -14.54 17.77
N LEU A 320 -22.55 -13.97 18.58
CA LEU A 320 -23.46 -14.73 19.43
C LEU A 320 -24.36 -15.65 18.58
N THR A 321 -24.96 -15.11 17.53
CA THR A 321 -25.79 -15.87 16.58
C THR A 321 -25.01 -17.02 15.93
N SER A 322 -23.74 -16.77 15.57
CA SER A 322 -22.86 -17.78 15.00
C SER A 322 -22.55 -18.91 16.01
N ILE A 323 -22.30 -18.56 17.28
CA ILE A 323 -22.10 -19.53 18.36
C ILE A 323 -23.37 -20.36 18.58
N GLU A 324 -24.54 -19.73 18.62
CA GLU A 324 -25.81 -20.42 18.84
C GLU A 324 -26.10 -21.45 17.73
N LYS A 325 -25.79 -21.12 16.47
CA LYS A 325 -25.90 -22.05 15.35
C LYS A 325 -24.99 -23.26 15.52
N ILE A 326 -23.71 -23.05 15.88
CA ILE A 326 -22.74 -24.14 16.10
C ILE A 326 -23.15 -24.99 17.30
N LEU A 327 -23.58 -24.35 18.40
CA LEU A 327 -24.04 -25.04 19.60
C LEU A 327 -25.28 -25.91 19.32
N ALA A 328 -26.24 -25.42 18.52
CA ALA A 328 -27.39 -26.21 18.11
C ALA A 328 -26.99 -27.46 17.32
N ALA A 329 -26.00 -27.35 16.42
CA ALA A 329 -25.44 -28.48 15.69
C ALA A 329 -24.73 -29.48 16.62
N ALA A 330 -23.92 -28.99 17.57
CA ALA A 330 -23.21 -29.82 18.56
C ALA A 330 -24.19 -30.58 19.49
N ARG A 331 -25.29 -29.94 19.90
CA ARG A 331 -26.37 -30.59 20.65
C ARG A 331 -27.05 -31.68 19.83
N GLY A 332 -27.25 -31.44 18.53
CA GLY A 332 -27.81 -32.42 17.60
C GLY A 332 -26.92 -33.64 17.36
N SER A 333 -25.60 -33.50 17.45
CA SER A 333 -24.62 -34.60 17.33
C SER A 333 -24.29 -35.30 18.66
N ALA A 334 -24.84 -34.83 19.78
CA ALA A 334 -24.57 -35.32 21.14
C ALA A 334 -23.07 -35.26 21.55
N ASP A 335 -22.30 -34.32 21.00
CA ASP A 335 -20.90 -34.09 21.39
C ASP A 335 -20.84 -33.25 22.68
N VAL A 336 -20.79 -33.92 23.82
CA VAL A 336 -20.80 -33.30 25.16
C VAL A 336 -19.64 -32.32 25.37
N TYR A 337 -18.47 -32.62 24.80
CA TYR A 337 -17.28 -31.77 24.93
C TYR A 337 -17.44 -30.49 24.10
N ALA A 338 -17.91 -30.62 22.85
CA ALA A 338 -18.21 -29.46 22.01
C ALA A 338 -19.32 -28.59 22.62
N VAL A 339 -20.39 -29.22 23.14
CA VAL A 339 -21.49 -28.50 23.80
C VAL A 339 -20.96 -27.66 24.97
N THR A 340 -20.14 -28.24 25.85
CA THR A 340 -19.59 -27.54 27.02
C THR A 340 -18.72 -26.34 26.60
N ALA A 341 -17.86 -26.52 25.59
CA ALA A 341 -16.97 -25.47 25.10
C ALA A 341 -17.76 -24.30 24.47
N TRP A 342 -18.74 -24.62 23.63
CA TRP A 342 -19.56 -23.61 22.95
C TRP A 342 -20.57 -22.93 23.90
N GLU A 343 -21.10 -23.63 24.90
CA GLU A 343 -21.92 -23.02 25.97
C GLU A 343 -21.13 -22.01 26.78
N THR A 344 -19.91 -22.38 27.19
CA THR A 344 -19.01 -21.48 27.92
C THR A 344 -18.72 -20.23 27.08
N LEU A 345 -18.39 -20.38 25.79
CA LEU A 345 -18.20 -19.25 24.90
C LEU A 345 -19.45 -18.38 24.80
N ARG A 346 -20.62 -18.98 24.59
CA ARG A 346 -21.90 -18.28 24.47
C ARG A 346 -22.16 -17.38 25.66
N GLU A 347 -22.00 -17.87 26.89
CA GLU A 347 -22.24 -17.11 28.12
C GLU A 347 -21.35 -15.85 28.21
N HIS A 348 -20.08 -15.99 27.84
CA HIS A 348 -19.14 -14.88 27.86
C HIS A 348 -19.42 -13.86 26.75
N VAL A 349 -19.75 -14.33 25.55
CA VAL A 349 -20.12 -13.50 24.41
C VAL A 349 -21.44 -12.78 24.66
N GLU A 350 -22.42 -13.42 25.30
CA GLU A 350 -23.68 -12.81 25.69
C GLU A 350 -23.45 -11.69 26.72
N ALA A 351 -22.58 -11.90 27.70
CA ALA A 351 -22.20 -10.87 28.67
C ALA A 351 -21.52 -9.67 28.00
N ALA A 352 -20.60 -9.91 27.05
CA ALA A 352 -19.95 -8.86 26.27
C ALA A 352 -20.98 -8.08 25.43
N THR A 353 -21.87 -8.79 24.73
CA THR A 353 -22.95 -8.20 23.91
C THR A 353 -23.83 -7.26 24.73
N LYS A 354 -24.27 -7.71 25.91
CA LYS A 354 -25.10 -6.92 26.84
C LYS A 354 -24.37 -5.68 27.32
N GLU A 355 -23.12 -5.83 27.76
CA GLU A 355 -22.36 -4.71 28.34
C GLU A 355 -21.99 -3.66 27.29
N VAL A 356 -21.58 -4.07 26.08
CA VAL A 356 -21.30 -3.16 24.96
C VAL A 356 -22.56 -2.38 24.59
N SER A 357 -23.69 -3.06 24.42
CA SER A 357 -24.98 -2.43 24.10
C SER A 357 -25.42 -1.46 25.20
N ARG A 358 -25.30 -1.85 26.47
CA ARG A 358 -25.66 -1.01 27.62
C ARG A 358 -24.83 0.27 27.66
N ARG A 359 -23.51 0.16 27.45
CA ARG A 359 -22.59 1.31 27.40
C ARG A 359 -22.92 2.25 26.25
N LEU A 360 -23.20 1.71 25.07
CA LEU A 360 -23.60 2.51 23.92
C LEU A 360 -24.89 3.30 24.18
N GLN A 361 -25.93 2.61 24.68
CA GLN A 361 -27.21 3.24 25.01
C GLN A 361 -27.07 4.30 26.09
N LYS A 362 -26.22 4.06 27.11
CA LYS A 362 -25.91 5.08 28.12
C LYS A 362 -25.27 6.33 27.48
N SER A 363 -24.26 6.16 26.62
CA SER A 363 -23.60 7.29 25.98
C SER A 363 -24.55 8.09 25.08
N ILE A 364 -25.45 7.44 24.35
CA ILE A 364 -26.42 8.10 23.49
C ILE A 364 -27.52 8.80 24.32
N ASN A 365 -28.16 8.07 25.23
CA ASN A 365 -29.40 8.52 25.89
C ASN A 365 -29.16 9.37 27.14
N GLU A 366 -28.09 9.11 27.90
CA GLU A 366 -27.81 9.81 29.16
C GLU A 366 -26.74 10.91 28.99
N GLU A 367 -25.75 10.69 28.13
CA GLU A 367 -24.61 11.61 27.95
C GLU A 367 -24.73 12.49 26.70
N ASN A 368 -25.79 12.31 25.90
CA ASN A 368 -26.04 13.02 24.63
C ASN A 368 -24.88 12.92 23.62
N LYS A 369 -24.16 11.79 23.63
CA LYS A 369 -23.03 11.53 22.72
C LYS A 369 -23.51 10.72 21.51
N TRP A 370 -24.39 11.29 20.70
CA TRP A 370 -24.96 10.60 19.53
C TRP A 370 -23.89 10.04 18.57
N TRP A 371 -22.72 10.69 18.45
CA TRP A 371 -21.61 10.24 17.61
C TRP A 371 -21.00 8.90 18.06
N TYR A 372 -21.32 8.41 19.25
CA TYR A 372 -20.94 7.06 19.69
C TYR A 372 -21.59 5.98 18.82
N ARG A 373 -22.83 6.19 18.34
CA ARG A 373 -23.48 5.28 17.39
C ARG A 373 -22.65 5.16 16.11
N VAL A 374 -22.19 6.29 15.58
CA VAL A 374 -21.36 6.33 14.36
C VAL A 374 -20.08 5.52 14.49
N PHE A 375 -19.29 5.74 15.56
CA PHE A 375 -18.04 4.99 15.74
C PHE A 375 -18.25 3.52 16.09
N ASN A 376 -19.33 3.20 16.79
CA ASN A 376 -19.76 1.83 17.01
C ASN A 376 -20.04 1.15 15.67
N ASP A 377 -20.79 1.78 14.78
CA ASP A 377 -21.20 1.18 13.51
C ASP A 377 -20.02 1.03 12.53
N ILE A 378 -19.06 1.97 12.53
CA ILE A 378 -17.78 1.82 11.82
C ILE A 378 -17.02 0.58 12.32
N ASN A 379 -17.04 0.34 13.63
CA ASN A 379 -16.42 -0.84 14.25
C ASN A 379 -17.13 -2.17 13.95
N HIS A 380 -18.26 -2.16 13.23
CA HIS A 380 -18.89 -3.39 12.75
C HIS A 380 -18.00 -4.13 11.74
N GLN A 381 -17.26 -3.39 10.91
CA GLN A 381 -16.38 -3.94 9.88
C GLN A 381 -14.90 -3.93 10.30
N ASN A 382 -14.64 -4.22 11.58
CA ASN A 382 -13.29 -4.24 12.13
C ASN A 382 -12.38 -5.25 11.40
N TYR A 383 -11.16 -4.84 11.05
CA TYR A 383 -10.20 -5.54 10.17
C TYR A 383 -10.70 -5.87 8.75
N ALA A 384 -11.95 -5.57 8.40
CA ALA A 384 -12.56 -5.95 7.13
C ALA A 384 -12.71 -4.77 6.16
N SER A 385 -12.88 -3.54 6.66
CA SER A 385 -13.10 -2.37 5.82
C SER A 385 -11.89 -1.43 5.75
N VAL A 386 -11.83 -0.68 4.66
CA VAL A 386 -10.78 0.30 4.42
C VAL A 386 -10.87 1.51 5.36
N GLU A 387 -12.08 1.89 5.79
CA GLU A 387 -12.29 2.89 6.83
C GLU A 387 -11.72 2.45 8.18
N TRP A 388 -11.85 1.16 8.52
CA TRP A 388 -11.27 0.66 9.76
C TRP A 388 -9.74 0.71 9.73
N TRP A 389 -9.11 0.30 8.63
CA TRP A 389 -7.65 0.38 8.49
C TRP A 389 -7.14 1.83 8.57
N GLY A 390 -7.83 2.76 7.91
CA GLY A 390 -7.55 4.19 8.06
C GLY A 390 -7.74 4.67 9.51
N LYS A 391 -8.78 4.22 10.21
CA LYS A 391 -9.05 4.58 11.61
C LYS A 391 -7.97 4.07 12.58
N ASP A 392 -7.56 2.81 12.43
CA ASP A 392 -6.63 2.17 13.38
C ASP A 392 -5.25 2.84 13.32
N TRP A 393 -4.83 3.31 12.14
CA TRP A 393 -3.50 3.86 11.90
C TRP A 393 -3.01 4.85 12.96
N SER A 394 -3.81 5.90 13.25
CA SER A 394 -3.38 6.92 14.20
C SER A 394 -3.22 6.38 15.62
N SER A 395 -4.03 5.38 15.99
CA SER A 395 -4.12 4.87 17.36
C SER A 395 -3.31 3.60 17.63
N HIS A 396 -2.80 2.96 16.58
CA HIS A 396 -2.03 1.73 16.64
C HIS A 396 -0.60 1.99 17.15
N SER A 397 -0.17 1.16 18.10
CA SER A 397 1.12 1.37 18.78
C SER A 397 2.31 1.19 17.83
N GLY A 398 3.08 2.27 17.74
CA GLY A 398 4.23 2.38 16.86
C GLY A 398 3.83 2.52 15.39
N TRP A 399 2.62 2.97 15.07
CA TRP A 399 2.24 3.46 13.73
C TRP A 399 2.08 4.98 13.79
N GLY A 400 0.86 5.52 13.64
CA GLY A 400 0.62 6.95 13.80
C GLY A 400 0.99 7.49 15.19
N THR A 401 1.09 6.64 16.22
CA THR A 401 1.60 7.07 17.54
C THR A 401 3.08 7.47 17.50
N SER A 402 3.94 6.74 16.75
CA SER A 402 5.35 7.13 16.64
C SER A 402 5.53 8.39 15.79
N VAL A 403 4.67 8.58 14.79
CA VAL A 403 4.61 9.82 14.01
C VAL A 403 4.25 11.01 14.91
N ILE A 404 3.27 10.89 15.80
CA ILE A 404 2.91 11.96 16.74
C ILE A 404 4.05 12.26 17.73
N GLU A 405 4.74 11.22 18.20
CA GLU A 405 5.94 11.38 19.04
C GLU A 405 7.05 12.15 18.30
N GLU A 406 7.31 11.83 17.04
CA GLU A 406 8.28 12.54 16.20
C GLU A 406 7.89 14.00 15.98
N LEU A 407 6.62 14.29 15.67
CA LEU A 407 6.14 15.67 15.51
C LEU A 407 6.36 16.50 16.77
N ASN A 408 6.16 15.91 17.95
CA ASN A 408 6.41 16.57 19.22
C ASN A 408 7.92 16.79 19.48
N GLU A 409 8.77 15.84 19.12
CA GLU A 409 10.24 16.01 19.16
C GLU A 409 10.67 17.18 18.25
N MET A 410 10.12 17.26 17.05
CA MET A 410 10.42 18.33 16.09
C MET A 410 9.93 19.70 16.57
N GLU A 411 8.75 19.79 17.18
CA GLU A 411 8.22 21.03 17.73
C GLU A 411 9.10 21.53 18.90
N GLN A 412 9.46 20.63 19.82
CA GLN A 412 10.34 20.95 20.95
C GLN A 412 11.73 21.40 20.49
N ALA A 413 12.30 20.75 19.47
CA ALA A 413 13.59 21.14 18.90
C ALA A 413 13.59 22.57 18.32
N LYS A 414 12.42 23.07 17.90
CA LYS A 414 12.21 24.44 17.41
C LYS A 414 11.86 25.45 18.52
N GLY A 415 11.80 24.99 19.78
CA GLY A 415 11.39 25.81 20.92
C GLY A 415 9.89 26.13 20.95
N GLY A 416 9.07 25.33 20.27
CA GLY A 416 7.61 25.46 20.29
C GLY A 416 6.99 24.74 21.50
N ASP A 417 5.88 25.27 22.01
CA ASP A 417 5.13 24.72 23.14
C ASP A 417 3.92 23.86 22.72
N LYS A 418 3.69 23.71 21.41
CA LYS A 418 2.52 22.98 20.89
C LYS A 418 2.71 21.48 21.09
N ILE A 419 1.69 20.82 21.65
CA ILE A 419 1.69 19.36 21.81
C ILE A 419 0.65 18.75 20.89
N TRP A 420 1.12 17.91 19.98
CA TRP A 420 0.30 17.10 19.08
C TRP A 420 -0.18 15.85 19.82
N THR A 421 -1.47 15.57 19.69
CA THR A 421 -2.14 14.42 20.31
C THR A 421 -3.02 13.72 19.27
N GLN A 422 -3.62 12.58 19.65
CA GLN A 422 -4.64 11.90 18.85
C GLN A 422 -5.85 12.81 18.51
N GLU A 423 -6.10 13.86 19.29
CA GLU A 423 -7.20 14.81 19.06
C GLU A 423 -6.83 15.91 18.06
N SER A 424 -5.54 16.20 17.86
CA SER A 424 -5.09 17.42 17.18
C SER A 424 -4.09 17.20 16.05
N TYR A 425 -3.50 16.01 15.91
CA TYR A 425 -2.45 15.72 14.94
C TYR A 425 -2.84 16.04 13.49
N ILE A 426 -4.09 15.83 13.12
CA ILE A 426 -4.63 16.06 11.76
C ILE A 426 -4.44 17.52 11.28
N ASN A 427 -4.28 18.45 12.23
CA ASN A 427 -4.06 19.87 11.96
C ASN A 427 -2.57 20.23 11.82
N ASN A 428 -1.67 19.25 11.84
CA ASN A 428 -0.24 19.45 11.61
C ASN A 428 0.04 19.65 10.12
N SER A 429 0.77 20.71 9.77
CA SER A 429 1.06 21.06 8.37
C SER A 429 1.93 20.02 7.65
N TYR A 430 2.83 19.31 8.37
CA TYR A 430 3.62 18.23 7.77
C TYR A 430 2.74 17.03 7.40
N LEU A 431 1.72 16.74 8.21
CA LEU A 431 0.78 15.65 7.89
C LEU A 431 -0.18 16.04 6.75
N GLN A 432 -0.54 17.31 6.62
CA GLN A 432 -1.29 17.79 5.46
C GLN A 432 -0.48 17.71 4.17
N ASP A 433 0.82 18.06 4.23
CA ASP A 433 1.75 17.92 3.10
C ASP A 433 1.96 16.44 2.73
N LEU A 434 2.07 15.56 3.74
CA LEU A 434 2.15 14.11 3.54
C LEU A 434 0.91 13.54 2.85
N ALA A 435 -0.29 13.92 3.29
CA ALA A 435 -1.54 13.49 2.65
C ALA A 435 -1.62 13.93 1.18
N LYS A 436 -1.19 15.16 0.90
CA LYS A 436 -1.09 15.69 -0.46
C LYS A 436 -0.06 14.90 -1.29
N PHE A 437 1.12 14.65 -0.74
CA PHE A 437 2.16 13.88 -1.40
C PHE A 437 1.67 12.47 -1.79
N TYR A 438 1.02 11.76 -0.86
CA TYR A 438 0.45 10.46 -1.14
C TYR A 438 -0.61 10.51 -2.23
N ARG A 439 -1.49 11.52 -2.22
CA ARG A 439 -2.49 11.67 -3.27
C ARG A 439 -1.84 11.91 -4.63
N ASP A 440 -0.96 12.89 -4.72
CA ASP A 440 -0.38 13.34 -5.99
C ASP A 440 0.58 12.31 -6.61
N ASN A 441 1.13 11.40 -5.80
CA ASN A 441 2.09 10.38 -6.22
C ASN A 441 1.55 8.95 -6.06
N PHE A 442 0.23 8.77 -5.97
CA PHE A 442 -0.35 7.45 -5.77
C PHE A 442 -0.11 6.55 -6.99
N ASN A 443 0.77 5.56 -6.86
CA ASN A 443 1.09 4.60 -7.91
C ASN A 443 1.11 3.20 -7.35
N LEU A 444 0.47 2.25 -8.04
CA LEU A 444 0.46 0.84 -7.64
C LEU A 444 1.62 0.03 -8.22
N PHE A 445 2.19 0.51 -9.32
CA PHE A 445 3.37 -0.05 -9.95
C PHE A 445 4.10 1.04 -10.75
N LEU A 446 5.35 0.77 -11.09
CA LEU A 446 6.15 1.56 -12.03
C LEU A 446 6.95 0.66 -12.95
N LYS A 447 7.39 1.21 -14.09
CA LYS A 447 8.39 0.58 -14.97
C LYS A 447 9.68 1.37 -14.92
N ASP A 448 10.83 0.71 -15.03
CA ASP A 448 12.12 1.39 -15.14
C ASP A 448 12.60 1.57 -16.59
N ALA A 449 13.78 2.17 -16.76
CA ALA A 449 14.37 2.40 -18.08
C ALA A 449 14.61 1.10 -18.88
N TYR A 450 14.81 -0.03 -18.18
CA TYR A 450 14.98 -1.35 -18.78
C TYR A 450 13.65 -2.08 -19.00
N GLY A 451 12.52 -1.49 -18.57
CA GLY A 451 11.19 -2.08 -18.64
C GLY A 451 10.84 -2.99 -17.46
N ASN A 452 11.68 -3.06 -16.42
CA ASN A 452 11.38 -3.87 -15.24
C ASN A 452 10.17 -3.29 -14.51
N VAL A 453 9.25 -4.15 -14.08
CA VAL A 453 8.09 -3.72 -13.29
C VAL A 453 8.44 -3.77 -11.81
N SER A 454 8.08 -2.73 -11.07
CA SER A 454 8.15 -2.71 -9.61
C SER A 454 6.77 -2.40 -9.00
N SER A 455 6.41 -3.12 -7.94
CA SER A 455 5.21 -2.87 -7.14
C SER A 455 5.54 -3.08 -5.66
N HIS A 456 4.70 -2.57 -4.76
CA HIS A 456 4.92 -2.76 -3.33
C HIS A 456 4.77 -4.24 -2.93
N GLY A 457 3.83 -4.97 -3.52
CA GLY A 457 3.68 -6.40 -3.26
C GLY A 457 3.25 -7.17 -4.50
N TRP A 458 3.14 -8.49 -4.34
CA TRP A 458 2.49 -9.36 -5.31
C TRP A 458 1.00 -9.01 -5.45
N LEU A 459 0.39 -9.45 -6.55
CA LEU A 459 -1.05 -9.45 -6.75
C LEU A 459 -1.58 -10.88 -6.61
N PRO A 460 -2.87 -11.08 -6.27
CA PRO A 460 -3.42 -12.42 -6.15
C PRO A 460 -3.34 -13.17 -7.49
N VAL A 461 -2.80 -14.39 -7.44
CA VAL A 461 -2.63 -15.26 -8.61
C VAL A 461 -3.50 -16.50 -8.42
N ASP A 462 -4.31 -16.83 -9.42
CA ASP A 462 -5.09 -18.07 -9.40
C ASP A 462 -4.25 -19.30 -9.81
N GLU A 463 -4.83 -20.49 -9.73
CA GLU A 463 -4.16 -21.75 -10.13
C GLU A 463 -3.70 -21.80 -11.60
N ASN A 464 -4.28 -20.94 -12.45
CA ASN A 464 -3.90 -20.80 -13.85
C ASN A 464 -2.76 -19.82 -14.07
N GLY A 465 -2.18 -19.27 -13.00
CA GLY A 465 -1.16 -18.24 -13.09
C GLY A 465 -1.72 -16.90 -13.57
N GLN A 466 -3.03 -16.69 -13.45
CA GLN A 466 -3.70 -15.48 -13.90
C GLN A 466 -3.89 -14.52 -12.73
N VAL A 467 -3.53 -13.25 -12.95
CA VAL A 467 -3.98 -12.14 -12.11
C VAL A 467 -5.25 -11.58 -12.72
N ARG A 468 -6.31 -11.42 -11.91
CA ARG A 468 -7.60 -10.88 -12.35
C ARG A 468 -8.24 -10.06 -11.25
N PHE A 469 -8.79 -8.91 -11.61
CA PHE A 469 -9.70 -8.15 -10.75
C PHE A 469 -10.75 -7.40 -11.58
N THR A 470 -11.86 -7.06 -10.96
CA THR A 470 -12.89 -6.21 -11.57
C THR A 470 -12.87 -4.86 -10.88
N TYR A 471 -12.89 -3.79 -11.67
CA TYR A 471 -12.99 -2.43 -11.20
C TYR A 471 -13.95 -1.64 -12.08
N LYS A 472 -14.92 -0.95 -11.48
CA LYS A 472 -15.96 -0.16 -12.17
C LYS A 472 -16.71 -0.94 -13.26
N GLY A 473 -16.93 -2.24 -13.02
CA GLY A 473 -17.62 -3.14 -13.94
C GLY A 473 -16.75 -3.74 -15.05
N THR A 474 -15.49 -3.29 -15.18
CA THR A 474 -14.54 -3.84 -16.15
C THR A 474 -13.65 -4.88 -15.48
N THR A 475 -13.52 -6.05 -16.09
CA THR A 475 -12.57 -7.08 -15.64
C THR A 475 -11.22 -6.90 -16.34
N TYR A 476 -10.17 -6.74 -15.54
CA TYR A 476 -8.79 -6.67 -16.00
C TYR A 476 -8.10 -8.01 -15.74
N GLU A 477 -7.54 -8.58 -16.79
CA GLU A 477 -6.80 -9.84 -16.76
C GLU A 477 -5.70 -9.84 -17.83
N GLY A 478 -4.81 -10.82 -17.75
CA GLY A 478 -3.60 -10.89 -18.56
C GLY A 478 -2.75 -9.63 -18.43
N ALA A 479 -2.25 -9.15 -19.56
CA ALA A 479 -1.50 -7.90 -19.64
C ALA A 479 -2.37 -6.66 -19.31
N LYS A 480 -3.71 -6.73 -19.40
CA LYS A 480 -4.59 -5.59 -19.10
C LYS A 480 -4.68 -5.27 -17.61
N VAL A 481 -4.14 -6.14 -16.75
CA VAL A 481 -3.99 -5.86 -15.31
C VAL A 481 -3.27 -4.53 -15.08
N TRP A 482 -2.25 -4.21 -15.88
CA TRP A 482 -1.50 -2.95 -15.76
C TRP A 482 -2.37 -1.72 -16.08
N ASP A 483 -3.29 -1.83 -17.04
CA ASP A 483 -4.22 -0.76 -17.39
C ASP A 483 -5.18 -0.49 -16.23
N GLY A 484 -5.73 -1.56 -15.63
CA GLY A 484 -6.63 -1.43 -14.48
C GLY A 484 -5.94 -0.84 -13.24
N LEU A 485 -4.68 -1.20 -12.99
CA LEU A 485 -3.89 -0.62 -11.91
C LEU A 485 -3.61 0.87 -12.17
N THR A 486 -3.32 1.23 -13.43
CA THR A 486 -3.12 2.62 -13.85
C THR A 486 -4.40 3.44 -13.65
N GLU A 487 -5.56 2.89 -14.00
CA GLU A 487 -6.86 3.53 -13.81
C GLU A 487 -7.17 3.75 -12.32
N ILE A 488 -6.93 2.74 -11.48
CA ILE A 488 -7.08 2.88 -10.02
C ILE A 488 -6.16 3.97 -9.47
N SER A 489 -4.88 3.97 -9.87
CA SER A 489 -3.92 5.00 -9.47
C SER A 489 -4.33 6.40 -9.91
N TYR A 490 -4.82 6.55 -11.14
CA TYR A 490 -5.35 7.80 -11.67
C TYR A 490 -6.58 8.28 -10.87
N HIS A 491 -7.54 7.40 -10.59
CA HIS A 491 -8.73 7.78 -9.84
C HIS A 491 -8.40 8.23 -8.42
N ILE A 492 -7.50 7.54 -7.71
CA ILE A 492 -7.12 7.92 -6.35
C ILE A 492 -6.34 9.25 -6.35
N SER A 493 -5.41 9.43 -7.30
CA SER A 493 -4.62 10.66 -7.40
C SER A 493 -5.41 11.88 -7.89
N SER A 494 -6.51 11.67 -8.63
CA SER A 494 -7.32 12.75 -9.16
C SER A 494 -7.96 13.60 -8.05
N PRO A 495 -7.65 14.91 -7.97
CA PRO A 495 -8.28 15.80 -6.98
C PRO A 495 -9.74 16.11 -7.33
N LYS A 496 -10.18 15.80 -8.57
CA LYS A 496 -11.53 16.08 -9.06
C LYS A 496 -12.56 15.07 -8.55
N LEU A 497 -12.12 13.86 -8.18
CA LEU A 497 -13.01 12.82 -7.69
C LEU A 497 -13.25 12.97 -6.17
N PRO A 498 -14.51 12.92 -5.72
CA PRO A 498 -14.83 12.93 -4.29
C PRO A 498 -14.40 11.60 -3.65
N LEU A 499 -14.11 11.64 -2.35
CA LEU A 499 -13.68 10.44 -1.61
C LEU A 499 -14.69 9.28 -1.70
N SER A 500 -15.99 9.58 -1.76
CA SER A 500 -17.04 8.56 -1.92
C SER A 500 -16.82 7.62 -3.11
N ASP A 501 -16.32 8.18 -4.22
CA ASP A 501 -16.22 7.45 -5.48
C ASP A 501 -15.00 6.53 -5.51
N LEU A 502 -14.08 6.73 -4.56
CA LEU A 502 -12.83 5.99 -4.40
C LEU A 502 -13.01 4.69 -3.59
N HIS A 503 -14.17 4.44 -2.97
CA HIS A 503 -14.36 3.32 -2.05
C HIS A 503 -13.97 1.96 -2.66
N GLU A 504 -14.43 1.68 -3.88
CA GLU A 504 -14.11 0.43 -4.59
C GLU A 504 -12.61 0.29 -4.84
N ALA A 505 -11.94 1.36 -5.31
CA ALA A 505 -10.51 1.38 -5.56
C ALA A 505 -9.71 1.12 -4.27
N LEU A 506 -10.01 1.88 -3.22
CA LEU A 506 -9.31 1.78 -1.93
C LEU A 506 -9.55 0.42 -1.27
N SER A 507 -10.76 -0.15 -1.40
CA SER A 507 -11.08 -1.49 -0.91
C SER A 507 -10.29 -2.59 -1.63
N LEU A 508 -10.17 -2.51 -2.97
CA LEU A 508 -9.37 -3.45 -3.75
C LEU A 508 -7.90 -3.41 -3.35
N VAL A 509 -7.29 -2.22 -3.32
CA VAL A 509 -5.87 -2.05 -2.97
C VAL A 509 -5.62 -2.54 -1.54
N ASN A 510 -6.49 -2.19 -0.59
CA ASN A 510 -6.39 -2.69 0.78
C ASN A 510 -6.50 -4.22 0.84
N GLY A 511 -7.37 -4.84 0.02
CA GLY A 511 -7.48 -6.30 -0.07
C GLY A 511 -6.21 -6.99 -0.56
N TRP A 512 -5.44 -6.33 -1.45
CA TRP A 512 -4.17 -6.86 -1.94
C TRP A 512 -3.03 -6.74 -0.93
N TYR A 513 -2.96 -5.62 -0.20
CA TYR A 513 -1.77 -5.27 0.61
C TYR A 513 -1.97 -5.20 2.14
N ALA A 514 -3.16 -5.44 2.69
CA ALA A 514 -3.36 -5.35 4.14
C ALA A 514 -2.63 -6.41 4.99
N ASP A 515 -1.83 -6.04 6.01
CA ASP A 515 -1.06 -6.99 6.85
C ASP A 515 -1.85 -8.22 7.35
N ALA A 516 -3.05 -8.02 7.93
CA ALA A 516 -3.82 -9.09 8.53
C ALA A 516 -4.71 -9.80 7.50
N THR A 517 -5.42 -9.04 6.66
CA THR A 517 -6.41 -9.58 5.71
C THR A 517 -5.90 -9.69 4.28
N THR A 518 -4.61 -9.46 4.04
CA THR A 518 -3.96 -9.69 2.74
C THR A 518 -4.30 -11.07 2.26
N LEU A 519 -4.71 -11.12 0.99
CA LEU A 519 -4.86 -12.36 0.25
C LEU A 519 -3.51 -13.09 0.09
N ILE A 520 -2.38 -12.38 0.25
CA ILE A 520 -1.05 -12.87 -0.09
C ILE A 520 -0.13 -12.83 1.15
N LYS A 521 0.27 -14.02 1.59
CA LYS A 521 1.30 -14.23 2.62
C LYS A 521 2.57 -14.81 1.98
N PRO A 522 3.70 -14.89 2.69
CA PRO A 522 4.92 -15.53 2.19
C PRO A 522 4.71 -16.94 1.62
N LYS A 523 3.78 -17.73 2.20
CA LYS A 523 3.40 -19.05 1.68
C LYS A 523 2.70 -18.98 0.32
N ASN A 524 1.86 -17.98 0.09
CA ASN A 524 1.21 -17.78 -1.21
C ASN A 524 2.26 -17.43 -2.26
N VAL A 525 3.20 -16.52 -1.95
CA VAL A 525 4.31 -16.18 -2.85
C VAL A 525 5.16 -17.40 -3.18
N ALA A 526 5.51 -18.20 -2.16
CA ALA A 526 6.23 -19.46 -2.37
C ALA A 526 5.48 -20.42 -3.29
N ASN A 527 4.16 -20.59 -3.10
CA ASN A 527 3.35 -21.42 -3.99
C ASN A 527 3.29 -20.85 -5.41
N TYR A 528 3.15 -19.53 -5.58
CA TYR A 528 3.15 -18.89 -6.90
C TYR A 528 4.46 -19.16 -7.66
N ILE A 529 5.60 -19.06 -6.96
CA ILE A 529 6.91 -19.24 -7.57
C ILE A 529 7.25 -20.71 -7.80
N ASN A 530 7.00 -21.58 -6.82
CA ASN A 530 7.44 -22.97 -6.84
C ASN A 530 6.46 -23.91 -7.55
N ASP A 531 5.15 -23.69 -7.38
CA ASP A 531 4.13 -24.62 -7.86
C ASP A 531 3.51 -24.15 -9.20
N ILE A 532 3.25 -22.84 -9.34
CA ILE A 532 2.67 -22.28 -10.56
C ILE A 532 3.76 -21.92 -11.58
N GLY A 533 4.82 -21.26 -11.12
CA GLY A 533 5.99 -20.89 -11.91
C GLY A 533 5.91 -19.48 -12.52
N LEU A 534 7.03 -18.77 -12.48
CA LEU A 534 7.18 -17.42 -13.04
C LEU A 534 6.91 -17.38 -14.54
N GLU A 535 7.29 -18.42 -15.29
CA GLU A 535 7.07 -18.50 -16.74
C GLU A 535 5.59 -18.31 -17.10
N LYS A 536 4.71 -19.04 -16.43
CA LYS A 536 3.26 -18.99 -16.64
C LYS A 536 2.70 -17.63 -16.25
N ILE A 537 3.02 -17.18 -15.03
CA ILE A 537 2.47 -15.93 -14.47
C ILE A 537 2.93 -14.72 -15.30
N TYR A 538 4.22 -14.65 -15.61
CA TYR A 538 4.79 -13.48 -16.28
C TYR A 538 4.47 -13.46 -17.77
N ALA A 539 4.26 -14.62 -18.40
CA ALA A 539 3.70 -14.68 -19.75
C ALA A 539 2.28 -14.08 -19.79
N ASN A 540 1.42 -14.45 -18.84
CA ASN A 540 0.07 -13.89 -18.73
C ASN A 540 0.10 -12.37 -18.50
N LEU A 541 1.01 -11.89 -17.64
CA LEU A 541 1.17 -10.47 -17.36
C LEU A 541 1.90 -9.68 -18.45
N GLY A 542 2.56 -10.34 -19.41
CA GLY A 542 3.36 -9.67 -20.43
C GLY A 542 4.62 -8.99 -19.90
N ILE A 543 5.30 -9.60 -18.92
CA ILE A 543 6.54 -9.06 -18.30
C ILE A 543 7.67 -10.10 -18.33
N ASN A 544 8.92 -9.67 -18.15
CA ASN A 544 10.04 -10.58 -17.87
C ASN A 544 10.61 -10.40 -16.46
N THR A 545 10.58 -9.19 -15.92
CA THR A 545 11.09 -8.90 -14.58
C THR A 545 10.03 -8.25 -13.71
N TRP A 546 9.92 -8.73 -12.48
CA TRP A 546 9.09 -8.12 -11.44
C TRP A 546 9.87 -8.00 -10.13
N LEU A 547 9.96 -6.77 -9.61
CA LEU A 547 10.50 -6.46 -8.31
C LEU A 547 9.35 -6.16 -7.33
N THR A 548 9.31 -6.84 -6.19
CA THR A 548 8.28 -6.64 -5.16
C THR A 548 8.89 -6.48 -3.78
N CYS A 549 8.21 -5.82 -2.85
CA CYS A 549 8.53 -5.80 -1.42
C CYS A 549 7.36 -6.35 -0.57
N HIS A 550 7.13 -5.84 0.65
CA HIS A 550 6.05 -6.21 1.58
C HIS A 550 6.17 -7.59 2.25
N ASN A 551 6.79 -8.58 1.60
CA ASN A 551 7.03 -9.90 2.18
C ASN A 551 8.51 -10.09 2.52
N PRO A 552 8.89 -10.01 3.82
CA PRO A 552 10.29 -10.02 4.21
C PRO A 552 11.03 -11.26 3.77
N LEU A 553 12.24 -11.07 3.24
CA LEU A 553 13.10 -12.16 2.76
C LEU A 553 13.40 -13.21 3.84
N ASN A 554 13.55 -12.80 5.10
CA ASN A 554 13.75 -13.74 6.21
C ASN A 554 12.55 -14.67 6.45
N LYS A 555 11.36 -14.37 5.90
CA LYS A 555 10.18 -15.24 5.91
C LYS A 555 10.03 -16.05 4.61
N LEU A 556 10.56 -15.55 3.50
CA LEU A 556 10.54 -16.20 2.19
C LEU A 556 11.65 -17.26 2.04
N HIS A 557 12.86 -16.98 2.54
CA HIS A 557 14.01 -17.89 2.47
C HIS A 557 13.70 -19.28 3.07
N PRO A 558 13.07 -19.41 4.25
CA PRO A 558 12.66 -20.72 4.79
C PRO A 558 11.67 -21.50 3.91
N LEU A 559 11.01 -20.82 2.96
CA LEU A 559 10.06 -21.40 2.01
C LEU A 559 10.69 -21.66 0.63
N GLY A 560 12.01 -21.49 0.50
CA GLY A 560 12.75 -21.73 -0.74
C GLY A 560 12.74 -20.55 -1.73
N VAL A 561 12.27 -19.38 -1.31
CA VAL A 561 12.28 -18.16 -2.15
C VAL A 561 13.35 -17.21 -1.64
N GLY A 562 14.42 -17.03 -2.42
CA GLY A 562 15.52 -16.12 -2.08
C GLY A 562 15.31 -14.68 -2.59
N PHE A 563 16.33 -13.85 -2.42
CA PHE A 563 16.38 -12.48 -2.98
C PHE A 563 16.10 -12.46 -4.48
N LEU A 564 16.63 -13.45 -5.21
CA LEU A 564 16.52 -13.55 -6.65
C LEU A 564 16.01 -14.94 -7.04
N VAL A 565 15.00 -14.98 -7.91
CA VAL A 565 14.53 -16.21 -8.56
C VAL A 565 14.52 -16.00 -10.07
N ASN A 566 15.27 -16.81 -10.80
CA ASN A 566 15.29 -16.83 -12.27
C ASN A 566 14.76 -18.17 -12.76
N GLN A 567 13.67 -18.15 -13.52
CA GLN A 567 13.07 -19.32 -14.17
C GLN A 567 12.91 -19.04 -15.65
N ASN A 568 13.72 -19.67 -16.50
CA ASN A 568 13.65 -19.58 -17.97
C ASN A 568 13.65 -18.14 -18.52
N GLY A 569 14.47 -17.26 -17.94
CA GLY A 569 14.52 -15.85 -18.35
C GLY A 569 13.35 -15.02 -17.82
N LYS A 570 12.66 -15.49 -16.78
CA LYS A 570 11.76 -14.68 -15.96
C LYS A 570 12.40 -14.43 -14.60
N LEU A 571 12.52 -13.16 -14.24
CA LEU A 571 13.27 -12.70 -13.08
C LEU A 571 12.34 -12.12 -12.01
N HIS A 572 12.33 -12.72 -10.84
CA HIS A 572 11.73 -12.14 -9.64
C HIS A 572 12.80 -11.64 -8.69
N VAL A 573 12.62 -10.42 -8.17
CA VAL A 573 13.49 -9.84 -7.14
C VAL A 573 12.64 -9.42 -5.94
N SER A 574 12.92 -9.99 -4.77
CA SER A 574 12.25 -9.62 -3.52
C SER A 574 13.11 -8.60 -2.77
N LEU A 575 12.62 -7.38 -2.66
CA LEU A 575 13.37 -6.22 -2.16
C LEU A 575 13.28 -6.03 -0.64
N ASP A 576 12.28 -6.62 0.01
CA ASP A 576 12.04 -6.46 1.45
C ASP A 576 13.09 -7.24 2.27
N ASN A 577 14.09 -6.52 2.76
CA ASN A 577 15.07 -7.01 3.75
C ASN A 577 14.73 -6.58 5.19
N GLY A 578 13.48 -6.17 5.43
CA GLY A 578 12.92 -5.78 6.72
C GLY A 578 13.65 -4.60 7.34
N MET A 579 13.54 -3.39 6.76
CA MET A 579 14.22 -2.18 7.26
C MET A 579 13.56 -1.67 8.55
N SER A 580 13.73 -2.43 9.64
CA SER A 580 13.57 -2.00 11.02
C SER A 580 14.31 -2.98 11.92
N TRP A 581 15.55 -2.65 12.23
CA TRP A 581 16.41 -3.50 13.06
C TRP A 581 15.87 -3.55 14.51
N GLU A 582 15.10 -2.55 14.94
CA GLU A 582 14.46 -2.56 16.25
C GLU A 582 13.16 -3.39 16.28
N LYS A 583 12.34 -3.39 15.22
CA LYS A 583 11.04 -4.09 15.26
C LYS A 583 11.03 -5.40 14.47
N PHE A 584 11.54 -5.38 13.25
CA PHE A 584 11.61 -6.56 12.37
C PHE A 584 12.91 -7.33 12.50
N LEU A 585 13.88 -6.79 13.23
CA LEU A 585 15.19 -7.40 13.43
C LEU A 585 15.91 -7.64 12.09
N GLY A 586 15.60 -6.84 11.07
CA GLY A 586 16.25 -6.84 9.76
C GLY A 586 17.07 -5.56 9.57
N LEU A 587 18.04 -5.61 8.66
CA LEU A 587 18.92 -4.47 8.37
C LEU A 587 18.41 -3.64 7.18
N GLY A 588 17.39 -4.11 6.45
CA GLY A 588 16.99 -3.51 5.18
C GLY A 588 18.08 -3.64 4.12
N GLY A 589 18.00 -2.85 3.05
CA GLY A 589 18.98 -2.79 1.99
C GLY A 589 18.44 -2.01 0.79
N TYR A 590 19.30 -1.79 -0.20
CA TYR A 590 18.89 -1.29 -1.51
C TYR A 590 19.37 -2.24 -2.61
N THR A 591 18.64 -2.30 -3.72
CA THR A 591 19.04 -3.10 -4.87
C THR A 591 19.41 -2.19 -6.03
N THR A 592 20.61 -2.36 -6.56
CA THR A 592 21.04 -1.71 -7.79
C THR A 592 20.78 -2.61 -8.99
N VAL A 593 20.27 -1.99 -10.06
CA VAL A 593 20.10 -2.57 -11.37
C VAL A 593 20.87 -1.71 -12.38
N ASN A 594 21.95 -2.27 -12.93
CA ASN A 594 22.85 -1.58 -13.86
C ASN A 594 23.63 -2.57 -14.74
N ASN A 595 24.73 -2.11 -15.37
CA ASN A 595 25.61 -2.93 -16.20
C ASN A 595 26.42 -3.99 -15.43
N GLU A 596 26.53 -3.88 -14.11
CA GLU A 596 27.09 -4.93 -13.23
C GLU A 596 26.04 -6.02 -12.91
N GLY A 597 24.76 -5.75 -13.17
CA GLY A 597 23.66 -6.69 -13.03
C GLY A 597 22.67 -6.29 -11.93
N VAL A 598 22.20 -7.28 -11.16
CA VAL A 598 21.27 -7.08 -10.03
C VAL A 598 21.99 -7.38 -8.73
N ILE A 599 22.19 -6.35 -7.92
CA ILE A 599 23.05 -6.40 -6.72
C ILE A 599 22.27 -5.87 -5.53
N LEU A 600 22.18 -6.67 -4.47
CA LEU A 600 21.70 -6.21 -3.16
C LEU A 600 22.85 -5.58 -2.38
N SER A 601 22.67 -4.37 -1.87
CA SER A 601 23.61 -3.71 -0.97
C SER A 601 22.98 -3.52 0.40
N SER A 602 23.66 -3.98 1.45
CA SER A 602 23.22 -3.81 2.84
C SER A 602 24.40 -3.94 3.80
N TYR A 603 24.14 -3.66 5.09
CA TYR A 603 25.07 -3.98 6.15
C TYR A 603 25.21 -5.49 6.33
N LYS A 604 26.42 -5.94 6.64
CA LYS A 604 26.68 -7.35 6.96
C LYS A 604 26.05 -7.79 8.28
N ASP A 605 26.01 -6.90 9.25
CA ASP A 605 25.58 -7.16 10.62
C ASP A 605 25.19 -5.87 11.35
N ALA A 606 24.72 -6.01 12.59
CA ALA A 606 24.28 -4.90 13.44
C ALA A 606 25.43 -4.01 13.97
N SER A 607 26.67 -4.17 13.49
CA SER A 607 27.74 -3.20 13.76
C SER A 607 27.62 -1.93 12.92
N PHE A 608 26.86 -1.97 11.82
CA PHE A 608 26.63 -0.85 10.89
C PHE A 608 27.93 -0.18 10.41
N LYS A 609 29.00 -0.96 10.21
CA LYS A 609 30.32 -0.45 9.81
C LYS A 609 30.40 -0.11 8.33
N ASP A 610 30.11 -1.10 7.49
CA ASP A 610 30.26 -1.00 6.04
C ASP A 610 29.04 -1.62 5.35
N ILE A 611 28.56 -0.94 4.31
CA ILE A 611 27.59 -1.48 3.36
C ILE A 611 28.39 -2.27 2.32
N ILE A 612 28.00 -3.53 2.10
CA ILE A 612 28.69 -4.43 1.17
C ILE A 612 27.72 -4.94 0.11
N LYS A 613 28.27 -5.41 -1.02
CA LYS A 613 27.51 -6.06 -2.09
C LYS A 613 27.17 -7.51 -1.71
N ASN A 614 25.94 -7.91 -1.99
CA ASN A 614 25.30 -9.20 -1.73
C ASN A 614 25.58 -9.80 -0.34
N PRO A 615 25.35 -9.05 0.76
CA PRO A 615 25.41 -9.62 2.09
C PRO A 615 24.32 -10.69 2.23
N PRO A 616 24.50 -11.66 3.15
CA PRO A 616 23.41 -12.54 3.51
C PRO A 616 22.25 -11.73 4.10
N THR A 617 21.00 -12.10 3.80
CA THR A 617 19.85 -11.62 4.56
C THR A 617 20.00 -12.15 5.98
N VAL A 618 19.83 -11.28 6.98
CA VAL A 618 19.97 -11.66 8.39
C VAL A 618 18.66 -11.43 9.15
N LEU A 619 18.41 -12.29 10.12
CA LEU A 619 17.45 -12.06 11.19
C LEU A 619 18.24 -11.85 12.48
N LEU A 620 18.09 -10.69 13.11
CA LEU A 620 18.74 -10.36 14.37
C LEU A 620 17.96 -10.94 15.57
N SER A 621 18.59 -10.96 16.73
CA SER A 621 18.01 -11.27 18.04
C SER A 621 18.43 -10.20 19.04
N LYS A 622 17.57 -9.86 20.00
CA LYS A 622 17.83 -8.85 21.05
C LYS A 622 18.34 -9.42 22.38
N LYS A 623 18.51 -10.74 22.50
CA LYS A 623 18.72 -11.41 23.81
C LYS A 623 19.97 -10.91 24.56
N GLU A 624 21.04 -10.58 23.85
CA GLU A 624 22.32 -10.12 24.42
C GLU A 624 22.90 -8.97 23.56
N GLY A 625 22.05 -7.98 23.28
CA GLY A 625 22.29 -7.02 22.20
C GLY A 625 21.86 -7.59 20.85
N TYR A 626 22.07 -6.81 19.77
CA TYR A 626 21.68 -7.21 18.41
C TYR A 626 22.74 -8.15 17.80
N MET A 627 22.44 -9.45 17.80
CA MET A 627 23.28 -10.48 17.19
C MET A 627 22.53 -11.20 16.07
N ILE A 628 23.25 -11.76 15.11
CA ILE A 628 22.67 -12.59 14.05
C ILE A 628 22.12 -13.88 14.67
N LYS A 629 20.80 -14.09 14.52
CA LYS A 629 20.09 -15.32 14.91
C LYS A 629 20.13 -16.33 13.79
N GLU A 630 19.78 -15.88 12.58
CA GLU A 630 19.72 -16.68 11.36
C GLU A 630 20.23 -15.83 10.19
N SER A 631 20.79 -16.48 9.18
CA SER A 631 21.24 -15.80 7.96
C SER A 631 21.08 -16.70 6.74
N TRP A 632 20.83 -16.07 5.60
CA TRP A 632 20.62 -16.75 4.31
C TRP A 632 21.42 -16.05 3.22
N PRO A 633 22.17 -16.78 2.39
CA PRO A 633 22.94 -16.18 1.30
C PRO A 633 22.01 -15.59 0.25
N ASN A 634 22.45 -14.51 -0.38
CA ASN A 634 21.76 -13.92 -1.52
C ASN A 634 22.59 -14.13 -2.79
N ALA A 635 21.92 -14.60 -3.84
CA ALA A 635 22.51 -14.68 -5.17
C ALA A 635 22.44 -13.30 -5.86
N SER A 636 23.37 -13.02 -6.75
CA SER A 636 23.27 -11.90 -7.69
C SER A 636 23.03 -12.41 -9.10
N LEU A 637 22.55 -11.51 -9.97
CA LEU A 637 22.55 -11.72 -11.41
C LEU A 637 23.70 -10.93 -12.02
N GLU A 638 24.57 -11.60 -12.76
CA GLU A 638 25.71 -10.97 -13.40
C GLU A 638 25.28 -10.03 -14.53
N GLY A 639 26.04 -8.96 -14.74
CA GLY A 639 25.73 -7.89 -15.69
C GLY A 639 25.42 -8.36 -17.10
N ARG A 640 26.22 -9.28 -17.66
CA ARG A 640 25.98 -9.80 -19.02
C ARG A 640 24.63 -10.52 -19.14
N GLU A 641 24.31 -11.38 -18.18
CA GLU A 641 23.04 -12.13 -18.19
C GLU A 641 21.84 -11.19 -18.03
N PHE A 642 21.96 -10.22 -17.12
CA PHE A 642 20.96 -9.18 -16.94
C PHE A 642 20.74 -8.35 -18.22
N LEU A 643 21.81 -7.89 -18.87
CA LEU A 643 21.72 -7.07 -20.07
C LEU A 643 21.09 -7.81 -21.26
N GLU A 644 21.39 -9.09 -21.46
CA GLU A 644 20.74 -9.92 -22.48
C GLU A 644 19.25 -10.09 -22.19
N LEU A 645 18.87 -10.29 -20.92
CA LEU A 645 17.46 -10.35 -20.51
C LEU A 645 16.73 -9.03 -20.78
N MET A 646 17.34 -7.90 -20.42
CA MET A 646 16.75 -6.57 -20.62
C MET A 646 16.64 -6.24 -22.11
N LYS A 647 17.63 -6.63 -22.91
CA LYS A 647 17.57 -6.49 -24.36
C LYS A 647 16.36 -7.23 -24.94
N GLY A 648 16.14 -8.48 -24.52
CA GLY A 648 14.96 -9.25 -24.93
C GLY A 648 13.64 -8.59 -24.53
N GLN A 649 13.55 -8.08 -23.29
CA GLN A 649 12.37 -7.36 -22.80
C GLN A 649 12.08 -6.09 -23.62
N LEU A 650 13.10 -5.26 -23.86
CA LEU A 650 12.97 -4.02 -24.61
C LEU A 650 12.60 -4.25 -26.08
N ILE A 651 13.13 -5.31 -26.72
CA ILE A 651 12.73 -5.71 -28.08
C ILE A 651 11.24 -6.06 -28.12
N ALA A 652 10.77 -6.88 -27.17
CA ALA A 652 9.36 -7.26 -27.09
C ALA A 652 8.44 -6.04 -26.89
N GLU A 653 8.82 -5.11 -26.00
CA GLU A 653 8.07 -3.87 -25.77
C GLU A 653 8.02 -2.99 -27.04
N ARG A 654 9.16 -2.79 -27.72
CA ARG A 654 9.24 -2.03 -28.96
C ARG A 654 8.34 -2.62 -30.06
N ASP A 655 8.35 -3.93 -30.19
CA ASP A 655 7.58 -4.62 -31.23
C ASP A 655 6.07 -4.52 -30.95
N GLN A 656 5.64 -4.56 -29.68
CA GLN A 656 4.26 -4.30 -29.27
C GLN A 656 3.81 -2.85 -29.59
N LEU A 657 4.65 -1.86 -29.29
CA LEU A 657 4.36 -0.45 -29.61
C LEU A 657 4.24 -0.19 -31.14
N SER A 658 4.94 -0.99 -31.94
CA SER A 658 4.89 -0.89 -33.40
C SER A 658 3.58 -1.46 -33.97
N GLN A 659 3.00 -2.47 -33.31
CA GLN A 659 1.70 -3.02 -33.69
C GLN A 659 0.56 -2.07 -33.31
N SER A 660 0.59 -1.48 -32.11
CA SER A 660 -0.47 -0.55 -31.66
C SER A 660 -0.52 0.75 -32.47
N SER A 661 0.63 1.29 -32.88
CA SER A 661 0.70 2.48 -33.76
C SER A 661 0.16 2.21 -35.17
N SER A 662 0.32 1.00 -35.71
CA SER A 662 -0.25 0.63 -37.01
C SER A 662 -1.79 0.60 -36.99
N THR A 663 -2.38 0.07 -35.92
CA THR A 663 -3.86 0.01 -35.76
C THR A 663 -4.47 1.41 -35.59
N LEU A 664 -3.80 2.29 -34.83
CA LEU A 664 -4.22 3.69 -34.66
C LEU A 664 -4.03 4.54 -35.93
N SER A 665 -3.00 4.26 -36.72
CA SER A 665 -2.80 4.89 -38.04
C SER A 665 -3.91 4.48 -39.02
N ILE A 666 -4.27 3.19 -39.05
CA ILE A 666 -5.35 2.67 -39.91
C ILE A 666 -6.70 3.27 -39.49
N ALA A 667 -6.96 3.37 -38.18
CA ALA A 667 -8.17 4.01 -37.66
C ALA A 667 -8.23 5.51 -37.99
N HIS A 668 -7.12 6.24 -37.83
CA HIS A 668 -7.05 7.66 -38.20
C HIS A 668 -7.18 7.88 -39.71
N GLU A 669 -6.58 7.04 -40.55
CA GLU A 669 -6.75 7.11 -42.01
C GLU A 669 -8.18 6.76 -42.44
N ALA A 670 -8.83 5.79 -41.77
CA ALA A 670 -10.23 5.44 -42.02
C ALA A 670 -11.17 6.60 -41.62
N ILE A 671 -10.93 7.24 -40.47
CA ILE A 671 -11.69 8.42 -40.01
C ILE A 671 -11.42 9.63 -40.90
N ALA A 672 -10.18 9.87 -41.31
CA ALA A 672 -9.82 10.94 -42.24
C ALA A 672 -10.46 10.74 -43.63
N SER A 673 -10.49 9.50 -44.14
CA SER A 673 -11.16 9.16 -45.41
C SER A 673 -12.67 9.33 -45.33
N LEU A 674 -13.29 9.04 -44.17
CA LEU A 674 -14.71 9.29 -43.87
C LEU A 674 -15.03 10.79 -43.83
N ILE A 675 -14.16 11.60 -43.22
CA ILE A 675 -14.31 13.07 -43.13
C ILE A 675 -14.11 13.74 -44.50
N GLU A 676 -13.23 13.20 -45.35
CA GLU A 676 -12.95 13.74 -46.70
C GLU A 676 -13.93 13.26 -47.79
N GLY A 677 -14.93 12.43 -47.45
CA GLY A 677 -15.96 11.99 -48.40
C GLY A 677 -15.44 11.12 -49.55
N ARG A 678 -14.30 10.44 -49.36
CA ARG A 678 -13.75 9.53 -50.39
C ARG A 678 -14.26 8.11 -50.18
N ASP A 679 -15.05 7.67 -51.16
CA ASP A 679 -15.57 6.32 -51.50
C ASP A 679 -15.66 5.21 -50.42
N LEU A 680 -16.89 4.70 -50.26
CA LEU A 680 -17.29 3.53 -49.47
C LEU A 680 -16.59 2.20 -49.83
N HIS A 681 -15.82 2.14 -50.91
CA HIS A 681 -15.16 0.90 -51.35
C HIS A 681 -13.98 0.46 -50.47
N TYR A 682 -13.46 1.32 -49.59
CA TYR A 682 -12.40 0.92 -48.65
C TYR A 682 -12.92 0.05 -47.49
N MET A 683 -14.23 0.11 -47.17
CA MET A 683 -14.81 -0.64 -46.06
C MET A 683 -14.94 -2.15 -46.33
N GLU A 684 -15.07 -2.58 -47.59
CA GLU A 684 -15.08 -4.01 -47.93
C GLU A 684 -13.69 -4.65 -47.78
N ALA A 685 -12.61 -3.88 -47.94
CA ALA A 685 -11.25 -4.36 -47.71
C ALA A 685 -10.93 -4.51 -46.21
N VAL A 686 -11.35 -3.54 -45.38
CA VAL A 686 -11.15 -3.58 -43.92
C VAL A 686 -12.05 -4.63 -43.24
N GLY A 687 -13.27 -4.82 -43.73
CA GLY A 687 -14.18 -5.88 -43.25
C GLY A 687 -13.66 -7.31 -43.51
N SER A 688 -12.75 -7.50 -44.47
CA SER A 688 -12.14 -8.80 -44.78
C SER A 688 -10.95 -9.18 -43.88
N MET A 689 -10.47 -8.27 -43.02
CA MET A 689 -9.33 -8.47 -42.11
C MET A 689 -9.69 -8.75 -40.65
N GLY A 690 -10.96 -9.03 -40.34
CA GLY A 690 -11.36 -9.56 -39.02
C GLY A 690 -11.43 -8.53 -37.88
N THR A 691 -11.72 -7.26 -38.19
CA THR A 691 -11.88 -6.16 -37.21
C THR A 691 -13.34 -5.68 -37.08
N ALA A 692 -14.32 -6.56 -37.30
CA ALA A 692 -15.74 -6.21 -37.29
C ALA A 692 -16.28 -5.79 -35.91
N ASP A 693 -15.61 -6.12 -34.80
CA ASP A 693 -16.10 -5.82 -33.44
C ASP A 693 -15.66 -4.45 -32.89
N LEU A 694 -14.86 -3.66 -33.64
CA LEU A 694 -14.30 -2.38 -33.16
C LEU A 694 -15.00 -1.12 -33.72
N LEU A 695 -16.01 -1.29 -34.59
CA LEU A 695 -16.71 -0.18 -35.24
C LEU A 695 -18.22 -0.15 -34.95
N SER A 696 -18.71 -0.97 -34.01
CA SER A 696 -20.13 -1.01 -33.62
C SER A 696 -20.46 -0.30 -32.30
N ASP A 697 -19.45 0.11 -31.52
CA ASP A 697 -19.57 1.01 -30.36
C ASP A 697 -18.98 2.38 -30.73
#